data_AF-A0A962UPS9-F1
#
_entry.id   AF-A0A962UPS9-F1
#
_cell.length_a   1.000
_cell.length_b   1.000
_cell.length_c   1.000
_cell.angle_alpha   90.00
_cell.angle_beta   90.00
_cell.angle_gamma   90.00
#
_symmetry.space_group_name_H-M   'P 1'
#
loop_
_entity.id
_entity.type
_entity.pdbx_description
1 polymer ?
#
loop_
_entity_poly.entity_id
_entity_poly.type
_entity_poly.pdbx_seq_one_letter_code
_entity_poly.pdbx_strand_id
1 'polypeptide(L)'
;MKSTLLTLLLLMGASGSLATPVDVPGVRLYENALRQFEAGELQQALVTVRDSLQANPGDLAAKVLLGRVRLRLGHAKAAEEALDEALRLGAAGSLVAVPLAQARNQLGHYAQNLATIRAEDLAADDSGDLWVQRGHAALGMGDFVGAAYSFDKATERNPANLSAALGMASVHIEQGDLDQAEALGQRVLAAAPGNADAWFVVGMVLEQRYQLVEAQKHFLKALEIDPNHPKALLARAVITLHRNEPAAAVPMFEAILEKQPWSLEAVYLLSQALTSAGREAAADKALERAAELVSTVTPQDLDSNPRLLLISSLVLYDLGKLQSAAIYIERYLGNRPKDVQARKQAAKIASLIGKHVDAVRELRGLALERPNDVQVQIMLGDVYADMRDFISAEKHYRAAIDMSVPSLRLIGRLGLAQYGQGRTDLAIETMRRLVDLAPGQSAGASIFLGILYLHVGDLEAARVVADDVVARMPDNLLAINLQAVIAVAEKRYDEGRSLFNSVVAREPDYDPARMNLIKLDIVEGRFEAAEQSLNQLLLKDPRNPAVLRTRAEMAIAQNDYPAAILFLEKVLASNPGEVGDALLLSRLQERVGEADAALKQLLELEKRLPEDIAIKLRLAELQIAAGRIDSARTLLVDAAQLAGPHATQRVAVAELQVKAGAYDDALQGTQRVLSEYPDAIAPKLLMARVHVRQQHFNQADDIVSGVLQNHPNDVRALSMMGDVRLARGQRSEALDFYRRAARIEDTPQLALSIYTAQRAGGEDRAALAGLAAWHEAHEPDARVMGVLADHYARIGEVEVAVELYRAVIALDPFNVSAFNNLAVAVMQIDGEEALRAATRAHELAPQNPAVLDTLGWTQVQLGNLETGLARLREALTRNDRVPEIHYHLAVALEEFGNRDAAYRALRRALAGDADFAGRADAERRLRRLEASL
;
A
#
# COMPACT_ATOMS: atom_id res chain seq x y z
N MET A 1 62.77 -9.45 21.70
CA MET A 1 61.93 -8.86 22.77
C MET A 1 60.48 -8.97 22.33
N LYS A 2 59.76 -9.95 22.89
CA LYS A 2 58.50 -9.82 23.66
C LYS A 2 57.28 -9.45 22.79
N SER A 3 56.14 -10.14 22.76
CA SER A 3 55.66 -11.39 23.39
C SER A 3 54.21 -11.61 22.93
N THR A 4 53.94 -12.77 22.32
CA THR A 4 52.79 -13.69 22.51
C THR A 4 51.35 -13.19 22.72
N LEU A 5 50.42 -13.68 21.88
CA LEU A 5 49.19 -14.45 22.23
C LEU A 5 48.47 -14.92 20.94
N LEU A 6 48.93 -16.01 20.31
CA LEU A 6 48.34 -17.37 20.27
C LEU A 6 47.25 -17.74 21.29
N THR A 7 46.01 -17.99 20.81
CA THR A 7 45.03 -19.07 21.12
C THR A 7 43.69 -18.72 20.42
N LEU A 8 42.87 -19.61 19.83
CA LEU A 8 42.65 -21.04 20.05
C LEU A 8 41.94 -21.62 18.79
N LEU A 9 42.63 -22.49 18.03
CA LEU A 9 42.02 -23.42 17.09
C LEU A 9 41.72 -24.70 17.88
N LEU A 10 40.44 -25.06 18.02
CA LEU A 10 40.04 -26.34 18.59
C LEU A 10 39.47 -27.22 17.46
N LEU A 11 40.34 -28.11 17.00
CA LEU A 11 39.98 -29.37 16.35
C LEU A 11 39.11 -30.19 17.31
N MET A 12 37.93 -30.60 16.86
CA MET A 12 37.44 -31.94 17.14
C MET A 12 37.31 -32.67 15.82
N GLY A 13 38.29 -33.53 15.54
CA GLY A 13 38.10 -34.64 14.64
C GLY A 13 37.15 -35.65 15.29
N ALA A 14 36.10 -36.01 14.57
CA ALA A 14 35.41 -37.27 14.77
C ALA A 14 35.62 -38.08 13.49
N SER A 15 36.63 -38.94 13.55
CA SER A 15 36.83 -40.03 12.61
C SER A 15 35.63 -40.97 12.62
N GLY A 16 35.09 -41.24 11.43
CA GLY A 16 34.42 -42.49 11.03
C GLY A 16 33.52 -43.17 12.06
N SER A 17 32.23 -42.87 12.00
CA SER A 17 31.19 -43.89 12.17
C SER A 17 30.23 -43.78 10.97
N LEU A 18 29.98 -44.92 10.32
CA LEU A 18 28.83 -45.06 9.43
C LEU A 18 27.60 -44.60 10.22
N ALA A 19 27.01 -43.47 9.82
CA ALA A 19 25.88 -42.88 10.51
C ALA A 19 24.74 -43.91 10.50
N THR A 20 24.34 -44.35 11.69
CA THR A 20 23.05 -45.02 11.89
C THR A 20 21.95 -44.10 11.35
N PRO A 21 20.92 -44.61 10.65
CA PRO A 21 19.82 -43.79 10.16
C PRO A 21 19.25 -42.97 11.30
N VAL A 22 19.28 -41.64 11.18
CA VAL A 22 18.60 -40.75 12.11
C VAL A 22 17.11 -40.89 11.85
N ASP A 23 16.41 -41.60 12.73
CA ASP A 23 14.94 -41.65 12.72
C ASP A 23 14.41 -40.23 12.94
N VAL A 24 13.55 -39.76 12.04
CA VAL A 24 12.87 -38.47 12.12
C VAL A 24 11.39 -38.75 12.38
N PRO A 25 10.94 -38.82 13.66
CA PRO A 25 9.62 -39.35 14.03
C PRO A 25 8.43 -38.68 13.32
N GLY A 26 8.56 -37.40 12.95
CA GLY A 26 7.50 -36.64 12.25
C GLY A 26 7.22 -37.12 10.82
N VAL A 27 8.21 -37.68 10.12
CA VAL A 27 8.12 -38.05 8.69
C VAL A 27 7.13 -39.19 8.48
N ARG A 28 7.13 -40.20 9.37
CA ARG A 28 6.21 -41.35 9.33
C ARG A 28 4.78 -40.97 9.72
N LEU A 29 4.64 -40.10 10.73
CA LEU A 29 3.33 -39.64 11.21
C LEU A 29 2.58 -38.84 10.14
N TYR A 30 3.29 -37.97 9.40
CA TYR A 30 2.70 -37.22 8.29
C TYR A 30 2.11 -38.14 7.23
N GLU A 31 2.88 -39.13 6.77
CA GLU A 31 2.44 -40.08 5.73
C GLU A 31 1.21 -40.88 6.18
N ASN A 32 1.09 -41.18 7.48
CA ASN A 32 -0.07 -41.85 8.01
C ASN A 32 -1.32 -40.95 8.07
N ALA A 33 -1.16 -39.70 8.53
CA ALA A 33 -2.24 -38.72 8.59
C ALA A 33 -2.82 -38.42 7.19
N LEU A 34 -1.96 -38.35 6.17
CA LEU A 34 -2.37 -38.11 4.79
C LEU A 34 -3.28 -39.24 4.29
N ARG A 35 -2.91 -40.51 4.56
CA ARG A 35 -3.74 -41.68 4.19
C ARG A 35 -5.12 -41.68 4.87
N GLN A 36 -5.20 -41.33 6.17
CA GLN A 36 -6.48 -41.26 6.91
C GLN A 36 -7.41 -40.16 6.37
N PHE A 37 -6.85 -38.99 6.04
CA PHE A 37 -7.62 -37.91 5.44
C PHE A 37 -8.20 -38.31 4.08
N GLU A 38 -7.39 -38.98 3.24
CA GLU A 38 -7.83 -39.54 1.96
C GLU A 38 -8.94 -40.59 2.12
N ALA A 39 -8.95 -41.36 3.23
CA ALA A 39 -9.99 -42.33 3.56
C ALA A 39 -11.30 -41.72 4.13
N GLY A 40 -11.34 -40.40 4.40
CA GLY A 40 -12.51 -39.72 4.97
C GLY A 40 -12.64 -39.84 6.49
N GLU A 41 -11.64 -40.38 7.18
CA GLU A 41 -11.61 -40.58 8.63
C GLU A 41 -11.21 -39.28 9.36
N LEU A 42 -12.01 -38.22 9.19
CA LEU A 42 -11.64 -36.85 9.54
C LEU A 42 -11.20 -36.64 10.99
N GLN A 43 -11.83 -37.34 11.95
CA GLN A 43 -11.46 -37.25 13.36
C GLN A 43 -10.12 -37.94 13.66
N GLN A 44 -9.82 -39.08 13.02
CA GLN A 44 -8.54 -39.78 13.20
C GLN A 44 -7.40 -39.01 12.54
N ALA A 45 -7.63 -38.54 11.31
CA ALA A 45 -6.69 -37.68 10.58
C ALA A 45 -6.32 -36.42 11.37
N LEU A 46 -7.28 -35.80 12.07
CA LEU A 46 -7.04 -34.64 12.93
C LEU A 46 -6.07 -34.96 14.09
N VAL A 47 -6.15 -36.16 14.66
CA VAL A 47 -5.25 -36.58 15.75
C VAL A 47 -3.85 -36.82 15.20
N THR A 48 -3.72 -37.68 14.18
CA THR A 48 -2.41 -38.09 13.67
C THR A 48 -1.63 -36.93 13.04
N VAL A 49 -2.30 -35.97 12.38
CA VAL A 49 -1.61 -34.77 11.85
C VAL A 49 -1.11 -33.86 12.97
N ARG A 50 -1.80 -33.81 14.12
CA ARG A 50 -1.33 -33.05 15.30
C ARG A 50 -0.12 -33.71 15.94
N ASP A 51 -0.09 -35.03 16.00
CA ASP A 51 1.07 -35.79 16.49
C ASP A 51 2.30 -35.57 15.58
N SER A 52 2.10 -35.56 14.25
CA SER A 52 3.15 -35.22 13.29
C SER A 52 3.72 -33.81 13.53
N LEU A 53 2.85 -32.81 13.72
CA LEU A 53 3.24 -31.44 14.04
C LEU A 53 3.84 -31.28 15.44
N GLN A 54 3.52 -32.17 16.39
CA GLN A 54 4.17 -32.19 17.70
C GLN A 54 5.62 -32.68 17.57
N ALA A 55 5.87 -33.68 16.71
CA ALA A 55 7.21 -34.17 16.43
C ALA A 55 8.04 -33.19 15.57
N ASN A 56 7.40 -32.48 14.64
CA ASN A 56 8.03 -31.44 13.82
C ASN A 56 7.10 -30.23 13.62
N PRO A 57 7.15 -29.21 14.51
CA PRO A 57 6.28 -28.03 14.42
C PRO A 57 6.49 -27.17 13.17
N GLY A 58 7.64 -27.32 12.51
CA GLY A 58 8.00 -26.62 11.28
C GLY A 58 7.54 -27.32 10.00
N ASP A 59 6.92 -28.49 10.09
CA ASP A 59 6.50 -29.26 8.91
C ASP A 59 5.39 -28.53 8.14
N LEU A 60 5.78 -27.93 7.02
CA LEU A 60 4.92 -27.13 6.17
C LEU A 60 3.79 -27.95 5.55
N ALA A 61 4.10 -29.19 5.15
CA ALA A 61 3.15 -30.08 4.51
C ALA A 61 2.07 -30.54 5.50
N ALA A 62 2.46 -30.82 6.75
CA ALA A 62 1.53 -31.20 7.82
C ALA A 62 0.55 -30.07 8.19
N LYS A 63 0.97 -28.79 8.14
CA LYS A 63 0.08 -27.65 8.39
C LYS A 63 -1.01 -27.49 7.34
N VAL A 64 -0.67 -27.65 6.06
CA VAL A 64 -1.66 -27.66 4.96
C VAL A 64 -2.71 -28.75 5.19
N LEU A 65 -2.28 -29.95 5.55
CA LEU A 65 -3.19 -31.08 5.81
C LEU A 65 -4.13 -30.80 6.99
N LEU A 66 -3.63 -30.23 8.09
CA LEU A 66 -4.44 -29.86 9.26
C LEU A 66 -5.58 -28.89 8.89
N GLY A 67 -5.29 -27.88 8.07
CA GLY A 67 -6.29 -26.91 7.62
C GLY A 67 -7.45 -27.55 6.84
N ARG A 68 -7.12 -28.46 5.93
CA ARG A 68 -8.12 -29.21 5.14
C ARG A 68 -9.01 -30.09 6.02
N VAL A 69 -8.45 -30.74 7.03
CA VAL A 69 -9.20 -31.57 7.98
C VAL A 69 -10.21 -30.72 8.77
N ARG A 70 -9.79 -29.56 9.30
CA ARG A 70 -10.63 -28.67 10.11
C ARG A 70 -11.81 -28.07 9.34
N LEU A 71 -11.59 -27.71 8.08
CA LEU A 71 -12.64 -27.16 7.22
C LEU A 71 -13.79 -28.14 7.03
N ARG A 72 -13.48 -29.41 6.76
CA ARG A 72 -14.49 -30.46 6.58
C ARG A 72 -15.28 -30.78 7.85
N LEU A 73 -14.75 -30.41 9.01
CA LEU A 73 -15.42 -30.53 10.31
C LEU A 73 -16.30 -29.30 10.66
N GLY A 74 -16.39 -28.30 9.79
CA GLY A 74 -17.16 -27.06 10.03
C GLY A 74 -16.43 -26.03 10.91
N HIS A 75 -15.16 -26.26 11.23
CA HIS A 75 -14.35 -25.35 12.05
C HIS A 75 -13.66 -24.30 11.18
N ALA A 76 -14.44 -23.44 10.52
CA ALA A 76 -13.95 -22.49 9.52
C ALA A 76 -12.79 -21.60 10.01
N LYS A 77 -12.92 -21.01 11.21
CA LYS A 77 -11.87 -20.17 11.80
C LYS A 77 -10.56 -20.93 12.02
N ALA A 78 -10.64 -22.12 12.61
CA ALA A 78 -9.45 -22.93 12.88
C ALA A 78 -8.81 -23.48 11.60
N ALA A 79 -9.59 -23.64 10.52
CA ALA A 79 -9.10 -24.02 9.21
C ALA A 79 -8.32 -22.88 8.54
N GLU A 80 -8.89 -21.66 8.56
CA GLU A 80 -8.22 -20.46 8.06
C GLU A 80 -6.85 -20.25 8.74
N GLU A 81 -6.80 -20.31 10.07
CA GLU A 81 -5.56 -20.12 10.85
C GLU A 81 -4.42 -21.07 10.41
N ALA A 82 -4.73 -22.36 10.22
CA ALA A 82 -3.72 -23.36 9.86
C ALA A 82 -3.21 -23.18 8.41
N LEU A 83 -4.11 -22.80 7.50
CA LEU A 83 -3.81 -22.58 6.08
C LEU A 83 -3.03 -21.28 5.86
N ASP A 84 -3.39 -20.21 6.57
CA ASP A 84 -2.64 -18.95 6.55
C ASP A 84 -1.24 -19.11 7.15
N GLU A 85 -1.11 -19.91 8.20
CA GLU A 85 0.20 -20.22 8.76
C GLU A 85 1.08 -20.97 7.75
N ALA A 86 0.52 -21.96 7.04
CA ALA A 86 1.25 -22.69 6.00
C ALA A 86 1.67 -21.75 4.86
N LEU A 87 0.76 -20.90 4.37
CA LEU A 87 1.08 -19.94 3.31
C LEU A 87 2.18 -18.96 3.74
N ARG A 88 2.13 -18.42 4.97
CA ARG A 88 3.14 -17.52 5.53
C ARG A 88 4.52 -18.18 5.67
N LEU A 89 4.55 -19.47 5.97
CA LEU A 89 5.80 -20.24 6.05
C LEU A 89 6.35 -20.63 4.67
N GLY A 90 5.65 -20.25 3.59
CA GLY A 90 6.08 -20.39 2.21
C GLY A 90 5.49 -21.58 1.46
N ALA A 91 4.31 -22.08 1.87
CA ALA A 91 3.63 -23.14 1.12
C ALA A 91 3.15 -22.65 -0.25
N ALA A 92 3.20 -23.52 -1.26
CA ALA A 92 2.73 -23.25 -2.60
C ALA A 92 1.23 -22.94 -2.58
N GLY A 93 0.83 -21.84 -3.24
CA GLY A 93 -0.56 -21.36 -3.24
C GLY A 93 -1.56 -22.40 -3.79
N SER A 94 -1.13 -23.23 -4.72
CA SER A 94 -1.90 -24.36 -5.28
C SER A 94 -2.43 -25.33 -4.23
N LEU A 95 -1.70 -25.55 -3.15
CA LEU A 95 -2.08 -26.51 -2.11
C LEU A 95 -3.07 -25.93 -1.09
N VAL A 96 -3.19 -24.60 -1.02
CA VAL A 96 -3.89 -23.88 0.06
C VAL A 96 -5.14 -23.14 -0.42
N ALA A 97 -5.17 -22.73 -1.70
CA ALA A 97 -6.13 -21.80 -2.27
C ALA A 97 -7.62 -22.15 -2.04
N VAL A 98 -8.10 -23.31 -2.53
CA VAL A 98 -9.52 -23.66 -2.45
C VAL A 98 -10.02 -23.83 -1.00
N PRO A 99 -9.34 -24.62 -0.13
CA PRO A 99 -9.77 -24.78 1.26
C PRO A 99 -9.80 -23.46 2.04
N LEU A 100 -8.82 -22.59 1.81
CA LEU A 100 -8.75 -21.29 2.47
C LEU A 100 -9.87 -20.36 1.99
N ALA A 101 -10.21 -20.38 0.69
CA ALA A 101 -11.31 -19.59 0.13
C ALA A 101 -12.67 -19.97 0.74
N GLN A 102 -12.91 -21.27 0.92
CA GLN A 102 -14.13 -21.78 1.54
C GLN A 102 -14.23 -21.37 3.02
N ALA A 103 -13.15 -21.54 3.78
CA ALA A 103 -13.09 -21.13 5.18
C ALA A 103 -13.44 -19.64 5.34
N ARG A 104 -12.84 -18.81 4.49
CA ARG A 104 -13.05 -17.35 4.48
C ARG A 104 -14.46 -16.94 4.13
N ASN A 105 -15.06 -17.54 3.11
CA ASN A 105 -16.43 -17.25 2.74
C ASN A 105 -17.42 -17.54 3.88
N GLN A 106 -17.22 -18.64 4.63
CA GLN A 106 -18.07 -18.97 5.77
C GLN A 106 -17.94 -17.98 6.93
N LEU A 107 -16.77 -17.37 7.09
CA LEU A 107 -16.52 -16.33 8.09
C LEU A 107 -16.87 -14.92 7.59
N GLY A 108 -17.31 -14.80 6.34
CA GLY A 108 -17.51 -13.51 5.69
C GLY A 108 -16.22 -12.82 5.27
N HIS A 109 -15.04 -13.43 5.34
CA HIS A 109 -13.76 -12.80 5.00
C HIS A 109 -13.56 -12.63 3.47
N TYR A 110 -14.51 -12.00 2.79
CA TYR A 110 -14.64 -11.96 1.33
C TYR A 110 -13.56 -11.13 0.64
N ALA A 111 -13.27 -9.93 1.15
CA ALA A 111 -12.19 -9.09 0.62
C ALA A 111 -10.83 -9.81 0.71
N GLN A 112 -10.58 -10.42 1.87
CA GLN A 112 -9.37 -11.20 2.09
C GLN A 112 -9.29 -12.40 1.15
N ASN A 113 -10.41 -13.10 0.94
CA ASN A 113 -10.49 -14.21 0.00
C ASN A 113 -10.13 -13.77 -1.43
N LEU A 114 -10.77 -12.70 -1.93
CA LEU A 114 -10.56 -12.20 -3.29
C LEU A 114 -9.15 -11.66 -3.52
N ALA A 115 -8.55 -11.03 -2.50
CA ALA A 115 -7.24 -10.41 -2.59
C ALA A 115 -6.08 -11.41 -2.54
N THR A 116 -6.19 -12.44 -1.68
CA THR A 116 -5.05 -13.31 -1.36
C THR A 116 -5.00 -14.60 -2.17
N ILE A 117 -6.12 -15.02 -2.79
CA ILE A 117 -6.24 -16.30 -3.48
C ILE A 117 -6.60 -16.07 -4.95
N ARG A 118 -5.60 -16.01 -5.82
CA ARG A 118 -5.80 -15.80 -7.26
C ARG A 118 -6.03 -17.12 -7.97
N ALA A 119 -7.13 -17.22 -8.72
CA ALA A 119 -7.44 -18.43 -9.46
C ALA A 119 -6.56 -18.61 -10.70
N GLU A 120 -6.00 -17.51 -11.20
CA GLU A 120 -5.07 -17.47 -12.33
C GLU A 120 -3.68 -18.01 -11.97
N ASP A 121 -3.35 -18.01 -10.68
CA ASP A 121 -2.10 -18.57 -10.19
C ASP A 121 -2.17 -20.10 -10.09
N LEU A 122 -3.34 -20.71 -10.36
CA LEU A 122 -3.52 -22.15 -10.38
C LEU A 122 -3.48 -22.69 -11.81
N ALA A 123 -3.05 -23.95 -11.96
CA ALA A 123 -3.22 -24.66 -13.22
C ALA A 123 -4.72 -24.75 -13.58
N ALA A 124 -5.04 -24.78 -14.87
CA ALA A 124 -6.41 -24.69 -15.36
C ALA A 124 -7.35 -25.74 -14.72
N ASP A 125 -6.84 -26.96 -14.51
CA ASP A 125 -7.57 -28.10 -13.94
C ASP A 125 -7.94 -27.90 -12.44
N ASP A 126 -7.22 -27.03 -11.72
CA ASP A 126 -7.38 -26.82 -10.27
C ASP A 126 -8.26 -25.58 -9.94
N SER A 127 -8.78 -24.87 -10.95
CA SER A 127 -9.34 -23.51 -10.78
C SER A 127 -10.88 -23.42 -10.64
N GLY A 128 -11.64 -24.43 -11.06
CA GLY A 128 -13.12 -24.36 -11.19
C GLY A 128 -13.87 -24.08 -9.89
N ASP A 129 -13.58 -24.83 -8.82
CA ASP A 129 -14.22 -24.64 -7.51
C ASP A 129 -13.79 -23.32 -6.85
N LEU A 130 -12.56 -22.88 -7.10
CA LEU A 130 -12.09 -21.60 -6.62
C LEU A 130 -12.87 -20.45 -7.25
N TRP A 131 -13.21 -20.53 -8.54
CA TRP A 131 -14.04 -19.51 -9.21
C TRP A 131 -15.43 -19.37 -8.58
N VAL A 132 -16.07 -20.47 -8.17
CA VAL A 132 -17.34 -20.41 -7.43
C VAL A 132 -17.16 -19.68 -6.09
N GLN A 133 -16.11 -20.03 -5.33
CA GLN A 133 -15.84 -19.37 -4.05
C GLN A 133 -15.52 -17.88 -4.22
N ARG A 134 -14.81 -17.51 -5.27
CA ARG A 134 -14.57 -16.10 -5.60
C ARG A 134 -15.86 -15.37 -5.98
N GLY A 135 -16.76 -16.01 -6.73
CA GLY A 135 -18.06 -15.40 -7.07
C GLY A 135 -18.91 -15.09 -5.84
N HIS A 136 -18.96 -16.01 -4.86
CA HIS A 136 -19.66 -15.77 -3.59
C HIS A 136 -18.99 -14.68 -2.75
N ALA A 137 -17.67 -14.64 -2.73
CA ALA A 137 -16.94 -13.57 -2.07
C ALA A 137 -17.26 -12.21 -2.71
N ALA A 138 -17.22 -12.12 -4.04
CA ALA A 138 -17.52 -10.90 -4.77
C ALA A 138 -18.97 -10.43 -4.55
N LEU A 139 -19.93 -11.36 -4.49
CA LEU A 139 -21.30 -11.03 -4.10
C LEU A 139 -21.39 -10.46 -2.68
N GLY A 140 -20.70 -11.06 -1.70
CA GLY A 140 -20.65 -10.55 -0.34
C GLY A 140 -20.09 -9.12 -0.25
N MET A 141 -19.10 -8.82 -1.10
CA MET A 141 -18.53 -7.48 -1.25
C MET A 141 -19.44 -6.49 -1.99
N GLY A 142 -20.47 -6.97 -2.68
CA GLY A 142 -21.24 -6.17 -3.65
C GLY A 142 -20.50 -5.89 -4.96
N ASP A 143 -19.40 -6.61 -5.24
CA ASP A 143 -18.73 -6.58 -6.54
C ASP A 143 -19.48 -7.46 -7.54
N PHE A 144 -20.51 -6.88 -8.14
CA PHE A 144 -21.39 -7.58 -9.07
C PHE A 144 -20.70 -7.95 -10.38
N VAL A 145 -19.71 -7.16 -10.82
CA VAL A 145 -18.95 -7.43 -12.04
C VAL A 145 -18.00 -8.60 -11.81
N GLY A 146 -17.24 -8.58 -10.72
CA GLY A 146 -16.35 -9.68 -10.34
C GLY A 146 -17.12 -10.96 -9.98
N ALA A 147 -18.30 -10.83 -9.38
CA ALA A 147 -19.20 -11.95 -9.12
C ALA A 147 -19.65 -12.60 -10.43
N ALA A 148 -20.19 -11.83 -11.38
CA ALA A 148 -20.59 -12.34 -12.69
C ALA A 148 -19.44 -13.04 -13.39
N TYR A 149 -18.29 -12.37 -13.50
CA TYR A 149 -17.08 -12.93 -14.12
C TYR A 149 -16.66 -14.26 -13.49
N SER A 150 -16.67 -14.34 -12.15
CA SER A 150 -16.27 -15.54 -11.43
C SER A 150 -17.27 -16.69 -11.64
N PHE A 151 -18.58 -16.42 -11.65
CA PHE A 151 -19.59 -17.44 -11.93
C PHE A 151 -19.60 -17.89 -13.39
N ASP A 152 -19.31 -17.01 -14.33
CA ASP A 152 -19.12 -17.37 -15.74
C ASP A 152 -17.90 -18.28 -15.90
N LYS A 153 -16.77 -17.95 -15.28
CA LYS A 153 -15.58 -18.81 -15.27
C LYS A 153 -15.85 -20.16 -14.64
N ALA A 154 -16.60 -20.22 -13.54
CA ALA A 154 -17.03 -21.49 -12.95
C ALA A 154 -17.91 -22.30 -13.93
N THR A 155 -18.80 -21.63 -14.66
CA THR A 155 -19.71 -22.26 -15.62
C THR A 155 -19.00 -22.75 -16.89
N GLU A 156 -17.99 -22.02 -17.38
CA GLU A 156 -17.09 -22.46 -18.46
C GLU A 156 -16.38 -23.78 -18.11
N ARG A 157 -16.01 -23.97 -16.83
CA ARG A 157 -15.39 -25.20 -16.34
C ARG A 157 -16.41 -26.32 -16.10
N ASN A 158 -17.58 -25.99 -15.56
CA ASN A 158 -18.65 -26.94 -15.29
C ASN A 158 -20.06 -26.30 -15.46
N PRO A 159 -20.72 -26.52 -16.61
CA PRO A 159 -22.02 -25.93 -16.91
C PRO A 159 -23.18 -26.36 -15.99
N ALA A 160 -23.04 -27.47 -15.24
CA ALA A 160 -24.10 -28.00 -14.36
C ALA A 160 -24.07 -27.43 -12.93
N ASN A 161 -23.23 -26.42 -12.66
CA ASN A 161 -23.06 -25.88 -11.32
C ASN A 161 -24.26 -25.00 -10.88
N LEU A 162 -25.16 -25.56 -10.06
CA LEU A 162 -26.35 -24.85 -9.55
C LEU A 162 -26.01 -23.67 -8.61
N SER A 163 -24.87 -23.74 -7.91
CA SER A 163 -24.44 -22.66 -7.00
C SER A 163 -24.03 -21.42 -7.78
N ALA A 164 -23.33 -21.59 -8.90
CA ALA A 164 -23.01 -20.49 -9.81
C ALA A 164 -24.27 -19.84 -10.41
N ALA A 165 -25.31 -20.64 -10.72
CA ALA A 165 -26.57 -20.14 -11.26
C ALA A 165 -27.34 -19.21 -10.30
N LEU A 166 -27.48 -19.60 -9.02
CA LEU A 166 -28.13 -18.76 -8.00
C LEU A 166 -27.30 -17.51 -7.67
N GLY A 167 -25.97 -17.65 -7.67
CA GLY A 167 -25.05 -16.53 -7.54
C GLY A 167 -25.27 -15.48 -8.63
N MET A 168 -25.33 -15.92 -9.90
CA MET A 168 -25.61 -15.03 -11.04
C MET A 168 -27.01 -14.40 -10.97
N ALA A 169 -28.03 -15.13 -10.50
CA ALA A 169 -29.37 -14.55 -10.30
C ALA A 169 -29.36 -13.37 -9.32
N SER A 170 -28.58 -13.49 -8.24
CA SER A 170 -28.39 -12.42 -7.25
C SER A 170 -27.68 -11.20 -7.83
N VAL A 171 -26.71 -11.42 -8.74
CA VAL A 171 -26.04 -10.34 -9.48
C VAL A 171 -27.05 -9.54 -10.31
N HIS A 172 -27.90 -10.22 -11.08
CA HIS A 172 -28.88 -9.54 -11.94
C HIS A 172 -29.91 -8.72 -11.16
N ILE A 173 -30.31 -9.16 -9.96
CA ILE A 173 -31.22 -8.35 -9.10
C ILE A 173 -30.58 -7.01 -8.75
N GLU A 174 -29.31 -7.02 -8.32
CA GLU A 174 -28.62 -5.80 -7.92
C GLU A 174 -28.31 -4.89 -9.12
N GLN A 175 -28.24 -5.44 -10.33
CA GLN A 175 -28.11 -4.69 -11.58
C GLN A 175 -29.45 -4.12 -12.10
N GLY A 176 -30.59 -4.55 -11.54
CA GLY A 176 -31.91 -4.20 -12.04
C GLY A 176 -32.38 -5.03 -13.24
N ASP A 177 -31.64 -6.08 -13.60
CA ASP A 177 -31.91 -6.99 -14.71
C ASP A 177 -32.90 -8.09 -14.26
N LEU A 178 -34.07 -7.63 -13.84
CA LEU A 178 -35.05 -8.43 -13.11
C LEU A 178 -35.55 -9.66 -13.87
N ASP A 179 -35.65 -9.59 -15.20
CA ASP A 179 -36.08 -10.73 -16.05
C ASP A 179 -35.05 -11.86 -16.09
N GLN A 180 -33.76 -11.52 -16.12
CA GLN A 180 -32.66 -12.50 -16.16
C GLN A 180 -32.50 -13.19 -14.80
N ALA A 181 -32.63 -12.43 -13.72
CA ALA A 181 -32.67 -12.95 -12.36
C ALA A 181 -33.81 -13.97 -12.16
N GLU A 182 -35.01 -13.63 -12.63
CA GLU A 182 -36.20 -14.48 -12.54
C GLU A 182 -36.01 -15.80 -13.31
N ALA A 183 -35.48 -15.76 -14.54
CA ALA A 183 -35.22 -16.96 -15.34
C ALA A 183 -34.22 -17.93 -14.68
N LEU A 184 -33.14 -17.41 -14.09
CA LEU A 184 -32.15 -18.22 -13.37
C LEU A 184 -32.74 -18.84 -12.10
N GLY A 185 -33.51 -18.06 -11.33
CA GLY A 185 -34.23 -18.55 -10.16
C GLY A 185 -35.21 -19.67 -10.50
N GLN A 186 -36.01 -19.49 -11.56
CA GLN A 186 -36.95 -20.50 -12.06
C GLN A 186 -36.25 -21.77 -12.57
N ARG A 187 -35.09 -21.64 -13.24
CA ARG A 187 -34.28 -22.79 -13.68
C ARG A 187 -33.82 -23.64 -12.49
N VAL A 188 -33.39 -23.00 -11.41
CA VAL A 188 -32.98 -23.69 -10.19
C VAL A 188 -34.17 -24.35 -9.52
N LEU A 189 -35.33 -23.68 -9.45
CA LEU A 189 -36.56 -24.30 -8.93
C LEU A 189 -37.04 -25.50 -9.76
N ALA A 190 -36.80 -25.51 -11.08
CA ALA A 190 -37.12 -26.65 -11.93
C ALA A 190 -36.20 -27.86 -11.66
N ALA A 191 -34.91 -27.62 -11.40
CA ALA A 191 -33.94 -28.67 -11.06
C ALA A 191 -34.04 -29.12 -9.58
N ALA A 192 -34.41 -28.21 -8.68
CA ALA A 192 -34.48 -28.41 -7.23
C ALA A 192 -35.63 -27.58 -6.60
N PRO A 193 -36.89 -28.08 -6.64
CA PRO A 193 -38.06 -27.35 -6.11
C PRO A 193 -38.02 -27.03 -4.61
N GLY A 194 -37.22 -27.80 -3.85
CA GLY A 194 -37.00 -27.61 -2.41
C GLY A 194 -35.89 -26.63 -2.04
N ASN A 195 -35.38 -25.85 -2.99
CA ASN A 195 -34.33 -24.86 -2.74
C ASN A 195 -34.92 -23.54 -2.20
N ALA A 196 -34.71 -23.24 -0.91
CA ALA A 196 -35.23 -22.03 -0.26
C ALA A 196 -34.64 -20.72 -0.83
N ASP A 197 -33.35 -20.71 -1.16
CA ASP A 197 -32.66 -19.54 -1.73
C ASP A 197 -33.28 -19.12 -3.07
N ALA A 198 -33.69 -20.09 -3.89
CA ALA A 198 -34.34 -19.81 -5.17
C ALA A 198 -35.71 -19.12 -5.01
N TRP A 199 -36.51 -19.50 -3.99
CA TRP A 199 -37.77 -18.80 -3.66
C TRP A 199 -37.54 -17.37 -3.17
N PHE A 200 -36.50 -17.17 -2.36
CA PHE A 200 -36.13 -15.85 -1.85
C PHE A 200 -35.69 -14.90 -2.98
N VAL A 201 -34.86 -15.37 -3.91
CA VAL A 201 -34.38 -14.60 -5.08
C VAL A 201 -35.56 -14.10 -5.92
N VAL A 202 -36.55 -14.95 -6.21
CA VAL A 202 -37.76 -14.52 -6.95
C VAL A 202 -38.58 -13.49 -6.17
N GLY A 203 -38.67 -13.62 -4.84
CA GLY A 203 -39.32 -12.62 -3.99
C GLY A 203 -38.67 -11.23 -4.06
N MET A 204 -37.34 -11.17 -4.08
CA MET A 204 -36.59 -9.90 -4.24
C MET A 204 -36.85 -9.23 -5.60
N VAL A 205 -36.97 -10.02 -6.67
CA VAL A 205 -37.34 -9.49 -8.00
C VAL A 205 -38.68 -8.76 -7.96
N LEU A 206 -39.68 -9.35 -7.29
CA LEU A 206 -41.02 -8.76 -7.16
C LEU A 206 -41.02 -7.49 -6.30
N GLU A 207 -40.20 -7.44 -5.25
CA GLU A 207 -40.04 -6.27 -4.39
C GLU A 207 -39.50 -5.07 -5.18
N GLN A 208 -38.44 -5.26 -5.98
CA GLN A 208 -37.86 -4.21 -6.83
C GLN A 208 -38.83 -3.66 -7.89
N ARG A 209 -39.84 -4.46 -8.28
CA ARG A 209 -40.94 -4.04 -9.17
C ARG A 209 -42.04 -3.26 -8.44
N TYR A 210 -41.86 -2.94 -7.15
CA TYR A 210 -42.89 -2.38 -6.26
C TYR A 210 -44.15 -3.25 -6.15
N GLN A 211 -44.05 -4.55 -6.45
CA GLN A 211 -45.14 -5.52 -6.29
C GLN A 211 -45.12 -6.10 -4.87
N LEU A 212 -45.24 -5.22 -3.88
CA LEU A 212 -44.97 -5.53 -2.47
C LEU A 212 -45.85 -6.66 -1.92
N VAL A 213 -47.06 -6.86 -2.46
CA VAL A 213 -47.98 -7.94 -2.04
C VAL A 213 -47.54 -9.32 -2.54
N GLU A 214 -47.06 -9.44 -3.79
CA GLU A 214 -46.61 -10.73 -4.35
C GLU A 214 -45.21 -11.10 -3.84
N ALA A 215 -44.35 -10.10 -3.62
CA ALA A 215 -43.05 -10.29 -2.95
C ALA A 215 -43.24 -10.93 -1.57
N GLN A 216 -44.22 -10.45 -0.80
CA GLN A 216 -44.55 -11.01 0.51
C GLN A 216 -44.94 -12.49 0.46
N LYS A 217 -45.70 -12.93 -0.56
CA LYS A 217 -46.05 -14.36 -0.73
C LYS A 217 -44.83 -15.24 -0.99
N HIS A 218 -43.88 -14.76 -1.79
CA HIS A 218 -42.66 -15.51 -2.13
C HIS A 218 -41.71 -15.61 -0.93
N PHE A 219 -41.57 -14.53 -0.15
CA PHE A 219 -40.82 -14.58 1.11
C PHE A 219 -41.46 -15.54 2.12
N LEU A 220 -42.80 -15.62 2.18
CA LEU A 220 -43.49 -16.62 2.99
C LEU A 220 -43.19 -18.06 2.52
N LYS A 221 -43.12 -18.30 1.20
CA LYS A 221 -42.81 -19.64 0.69
C LYS A 221 -41.38 -20.08 1.01
N ALA A 222 -40.41 -19.18 0.93
CA ALA A 222 -39.05 -19.43 1.40
C ALA A 222 -39.04 -19.83 2.89
N LEU A 223 -39.85 -19.14 3.71
CA LEU A 223 -39.99 -19.44 5.15
C LEU A 223 -40.77 -20.73 5.46
N GLU A 224 -41.58 -21.24 4.54
CA GLU A 224 -42.20 -22.57 4.70
C GLU A 224 -41.18 -23.70 4.52
N ILE A 225 -40.18 -23.51 3.64
CA ILE A 225 -39.11 -24.48 3.37
C ILE A 225 -38.02 -24.37 4.43
N ASP A 226 -37.63 -23.15 4.76
CA ASP A 226 -36.68 -22.83 5.83
C ASP A 226 -37.29 -21.74 6.76
N PRO A 227 -37.94 -22.15 7.88
CA PRO A 227 -38.53 -21.22 8.85
C PRO A 227 -37.56 -20.23 9.49
N ASN A 228 -36.26 -20.45 9.35
CA ASN A 228 -35.21 -19.59 9.89
C ASN A 228 -34.46 -18.81 8.80
N HIS A 229 -35.01 -18.75 7.58
CA HIS A 229 -34.39 -18.03 6.46
C HIS A 229 -34.20 -16.54 6.79
N PRO A 230 -32.97 -16.08 7.07
CA PRO A 230 -32.73 -14.81 7.76
C PRO A 230 -33.12 -13.61 6.90
N LYS A 231 -32.86 -13.67 5.59
CA LYS A 231 -33.13 -12.55 4.67
C LYS A 231 -34.63 -12.34 4.41
N ALA A 232 -35.45 -13.39 4.53
CA ALA A 232 -36.88 -13.32 4.23
C ALA A 232 -37.68 -12.67 5.38
N LEU A 233 -37.22 -12.81 6.63
CA LEU A 233 -37.85 -12.18 7.81
C LEU A 233 -37.69 -10.65 7.81
N LEU A 234 -36.49 -10.15 7.49
CA LEU A 234 -36.17 -8.73 7.51
C LEU A 234 -36.93 -7.93 6.43
N ALA A 235 -36.98 -8.47 5.20
CA ALA A 235 -37.68 -7.84 4.08
C ALA A 235 -39.16 -7.51 4.40
N ARG A 236 -39.83 -8.40 5.14
CA ARG A 236 -41.23 -8.21 5.57
C ARG A 236 -41.40 -7.02 6.54
N ALA A 237 -40.46 -6.80 7.45
CA ALA A 237 -40.55 -5.72 8.44
C ALA A 237 -40.35 -4.33 7.81
N VAL A 238 -39.38 -4.21 6.90
CA VAL A 238 -39.06 -2.95 6.19
C VAL A 238 -40.25 -2.47 5.33
N ILE A 239 -40.90 -3.38 4.60
CA ILE A 239 -42.08 -3.06 3.79
C ILE A 239 -43.21 -2.43 4.63
N THR A 240 -43.36 -2.85 5.89
CA THR A 240 -44.37 -2.28 6.81
C THR A 240 -44.03 -0.84 7.22
N LEU A 241 -42.75 -0.54 7.49
CA LEU A 241 -42.29 0.81 7.84
C LEU A 241 -42.48 1.80 6.69
N HIS A 242 -42.15 1.40 5.46
CA HIS A 242 -42.32 2.23 4.25
C HIS A 242 -43.78 2.57 3.92
N ARG A 243 -44.74 1.79 4.43
CA ARG A 243 -46.18 2.09 4.30
C ARG A 243 -46.68 3.16 5.27
N ASN A 244 -45.77 3.84 5.97
CA ASN A 244 -46.08 4.83 7.01
C ASN A 244 -46.91 4.23 8.17
N GLU A 245 -46.63 2.96 8.48
CA GLU A 245 -47.24 2.23 9.60
C GLU A 245 -46.16 1.94 10.69
N PRO A 246 -45.46 2.95 11.24
CA PRO A 246 -44.30 2.73 12.12
C PRO A 246 -44.64 1.94 13.39
N ALA A 247 -45.87 2.05 13.89
CA ALA A 247 -46.34 1.29 15.06
C ALA A 247 -46.49 -0.23 14.78
N ALA A 248 -46.81 -0.64 13.55
CA ALA A 248 -46.97 -2.05 13.17
C ALA A 248 -45.62 -2.72 12.86
N ALA A 249 -44.61 -1.94 12.48
CA ALA A 249 -43.25 -2.44 12.19
C ALA A 249 -42.44 -2.76 13.46
N VAL A 250 -42.68 -2.03 14.56
CA VAL A 250 -42.00 -2.23 15.86
C VAL A 250 -42.01 -3.69 16.33
N PRO A 251 -43.17 -4.37 16.48
CA PRO A 251 -43.20 -5.77 16.94
C PRO A 251 -42.54 -6.75 15.96
N MET A 252 -42.41 -6.40 14.67
CA MET A 252 -41.71 -7.24 13.70
C MET A 252 -40.19 -7.16 13.88
N PHE A 253 -39.64 -5.96 14.13
CA PHE A 253 -38.22 -5.80 14.42
C PHE A 253 -37.85 -6.42 15.77
N GLU A 254 -38.72 -6.30 16.78
CA GLU A 254 -38.53 -6.98 18.08
C GLU A 254 -38.43 -8.51 17.91
N ALA A 255 -39.32 -9.13 17.12
CA ALA A 255 -39.28 -10.57 16.86
C ALA A 255 -38.02 -11.04 16.08
N ILE A 256 -37.47 -10.20 15.20
CA ILE A 256 -36.18 -10.47 14.54
C ILE A 256 -35.06 -10.44 15.57
N LEU A 257 -35.07 -9.45 16.47
CA LEU A 257 -34.06 -9.26 17.49
C LEU A 257 -34.11 -10.31 18.61
N GLU A 258 -35.27 -10.93 18.87
CA GLU A 258 -35.35 -12.09 19.78
C GLU A 258 -34.52 -13.28 19.26
N LYS A 259 -34.51 -13.51 17.95
CA LYS A 259 -33.76 -14.61 17.32
C LYS A 259 -32.34 -14.23 16.93
N GLN A 260 -32.13 -12.96 16.58
CA GLN A 260 -30.85 -12.41 16.17
C GLN A 260 -30.56 -11.12 16.97
N PRO A 261 -30.22 -11.24 18.27
CA PRO A 261 -29.92 -10.08 19.12
C PRO A 261 -28.76 -9.21 18.63
N TRP A 262 -28.00 -9.71 17.65
CA TRP A 262 -26.86 -9.07 17.01
C TRP A 262 -27.19 -8.33 15.70
N SER A 263 -28.46 -8.26 15.29
CA SER A 263 -28.85 -7.57 14.05
C SER A 263 -28.82 -6.05 14.19
N LEU A 264 -27.67 -5.45 13.87
CA LEU A 264 -27.47 -3.99 13.91
C LEU A 264 -28.52 -3.23 13.08
N GLU A 265 -28.82 -3.76 11.90
CA GLU A 265 -29.80 -3.17 11.00
C GLU A 265 -31.21 -3.14 11.61
N ALA A 266 -31.65 -4.24 12.23
CA ALA A 266 -32.95 -4.30 12.85
C ALA A 266 -33.06 -3.36 14.07
N VAL A 267 -31.98 -3.20 14.86
CA VAL A 267 -31.96 -2.25 15.99
C VAL A 267 -31.99 -0.79 15.52
N TYR A 268 -31.22 -0.43 14.50
CA TYR A 268 -31.21 0.95 13.99
C TYR A 268 -32.56 1.35 13.38
N LEU A 269 -33.15 0.46 12.57
CA LEU A 269 -34.48 0.69 11.98
C LEU A 269 -35.58 0.75 13.05
N LEU A 270 -35.44 0.00 14.15
CA LEU A 270 -36.31 0.13 15.31
C LEU A 270 -36.21 1.53 15.95
N SER A 271 -34.99 2.08 16.11
CA SER A 271 -34.81 3.45 16.60
C SER A 271 -35.52 4.48 15.71
N GLN A 272 -35.36 4.39 14.39
CA GLN A 272 -36.05 5.28 13.45
C GLN A 272 -37.58 5.13 13.49
N ALA A 273 -38.08 3.89 13.58
CA ALA A 273 -39.51 3.61 13.72
C ALA A 273 -40.08 4.20 15.03
N LEU A 274 -39.31 4.15 16.12
CA LEU A 274 -39.69 4.73 17.42
C LEU A 274 -39.68 6.26 17.39
N THR A 275 -38.68 6.90 16.78
CA THR A 275 -38.67 8.36 16.59
C THR A 275 -39.86 8.82 15.77
N SER A 276 -40.15 8.12 14.66
CA SER A 276 -41.30 8.44 13.79
C SER A 276 -42.65 8.20 14.47
N ALA A 277 -42.70 7.30 15.45
CA ALA A 277 -43.87 7.07 16.30
C ALA A 277 -43.97 8.04 17.51
N GLY A 278 -43.06 9.03 17.62
CA GLY A 278 -43.03 10.01 18.71
C GLY A 278 -42.54 9.47 20.06
N ARG A 279 -41.82 8.34 20.07
CA ARG A 279 -41.33 7.65 21.27
C ARG A 279 -39.83 7.92 21.51
N GLU A 280 -39.44 9.18 21.69
CA GLU A 280 -38.03 9.63 21.76
C GLU A 280 -37.18 8.85 22.79
N ALA A 281 -37.66 8.69 24.03
CA ALA A 281 -36.91 7.97 25.06
C ALA A 281 -36.69 6.47 24.75
N ALA A 282 -37.56 5.86 23.96
CA ALA A 282 -37.37 4.49 23.48
C ALA A 282 -36.43 4.45 22.27
N ALA A 283 -36.47 5.47 21.43
CA ALA A 283 -35.58 5.62 20.28
C ALA A 283 -34.11 5.81 20.70
N ASP A 284 -33.86 6.60 21.75
CA ASP A 284 -32.52 6.81 22.32
C ASP A 284 -31.95 5.49 22.85
N LYS A 285 -32.74 4.71 23.60
CA LYS A 285 -32.33 3.37 24.06
C LYS A 285 -32.01 2.41 22.92
N ALA A 286 -32.80 2.46 21.85
CA ALA A 286 -32.53 1.67 20.65
C ALA A 286 -31.24 2.13 19.96
N LEU A 287 -30.97 3.44 19.92
CA LEU A 287 -29.75 4.00 19.32
C LEU A 287 -28.49 3.68 20.16
N GLU A 288 -28.59 3.70 21.49
CA GLU A 288 -27.55 3.24 22.41
C GLU A 288 -27.25 1.76 22.18
N ARG A 289 -28.29 0.92 22.08
CA ARG A 289 -28.12 -0.51 21.78
C ARG A 289 -27.50 -0.73 20.40
N ALA A 290 -27.85 0.08 19.40
CA ALA A 290 -27.21 0.04 18.09
C ALA A 290 -25.71 0.38 18.22
N ALA A 291 -25.34 1.37 19.02
CA ALA A 291 -23.95 1.73 19.25
C ALA A 291 -23.15 0.64 19.99
N GLU A 292 -23.77 -0.07 20.94
CA GLU A 292 -23.17 -1.26 21.56
C GLU A 292 -22.89 -2.33 20.49
N LEU A 293 -23.85 -2.60 19.61
CA LEU A 293 -23.64 -3.56 18.52
C LEU A 293 -22.54 -3.08 17.57
N VAL A 294 -22.51 -1.79 17.19
CA VAL A 294 -21.40 -1.21 16.39
C VAL A 294 -20.05 -1.48 17.04
N SER A 295 -19.94 -1.40 18.37
CA SER A 295 -18.68 -1.66 19.08
C SER A 295 -18.24 -3.13 19.06
N THR A 296 -19.16 -4.05 18.78
CA THR A 296 -18.88 -5.49 18.59
C THR A 296 -18.57 -5.86 17.15
N VAL A 297 -18.83 -4.98 16.18
CA VAL A 297 -18.53 -5.26 14.76
C VAL A 297 -17.03 -5.21 14.53
N THR A 298 -16.44 -6.34 14.13
CA THR A 298 -15.01 -6.40 13.87
C THR A 298 -14.67 -5.68 12.56
N PRO A 299 -13.42 -5.20 12.37
CA PRO A 299 -12.99 -4.69 11.07
C PRO A 299 -13.24 -5.67 9.92
N GLN A 300 -13.19 -6.96 10.20
CA GLN A 300 -13.41 -8.03 9.25
C GLN A 300 -14.89 -8.17 8.84
N ASP A 301 -15.81 -7.99 9.78
CA ASP A 301 -17.27 -7.93 9.53
C ASP A 301 -17.68 -6.69 8.71
N LEU A 302 -16.88 -5.63 8.80
CA LEU A 302 -17.12 -4.39 8.07
C LEU A 302 -16.64 -4.46 6.62
N ASP A 303 -15.54 -5.15 6.34
CA ASP A 303 -15.12 -5.41 4.95
C ASP A 303 -16.11 -6.31 4.23
N SER A 304 -16.72 -7.24 4.95
CA SER A 304 -17.57 -8.28 4.40
C SER A 304 -19.01 -7.86 4.11
N ASN A 305 -19.45 -6.73 4.67
CA ASN A 305 -20.82 -6.27 4.56
C ASN A 305 -20.91 -4.74 4.51
N PRO A 306 -20.93 -4.16 3.29
CA PRO A 306 -21.04 -2.71 3.10
C PRO A 306 -22.26 -2.10 3.78
N ARG A 307 -23.35 -2.85 3.93
CA ARG A 307 -24.56 -2.34 4.57
C ARG A 307 -24.35 -2.03 6.05
N LEU A 308 -23.54 -2.83 6.75
CA LEU A 308 -23.18 -2.56 8.15
C LEU A 308 -22.38 -1.26 8.28
N LEU A 309 -21.58 -0.90 7.28
CA LEU A 309 -20.82 0.34 7.26
C LEU A 309 -21.73 1.57 7.20
N LEU A 310 -22.68 1.59 6.27
CA LEU A 310 -23.64 2.70 6.18
C LEU A 310 -24.39 2.89 7.50
N ILE A 311 -24.94 1.81 8.04
CA ILE A 311 -25.75 1.86 9.28
C ILE A 311 -24.90 2.28 10.48
N SER A 312 -23.69 1.74 10.62
CA SER A 312 -22.76 2.13 11.68
C SER A 312 -22.39 3.61 11.59
N SER A 313 -22.18 4.14 10.38
CA SER A 313 -21.90 5.57 10.20
C SER A 313 -23.06 6.44 10.66
N LEU A 314 -24.28 6.09 10.26
CA LEU A 314 -25.47 6.85 10.63
C LEU A 314 -25.67 6.87 12.15
N VAL A 315 -25.54 5.69 12.80
CA VAL A 315 -25.59 5.57 14.27
C VAL A 315 -24.56 6.47 14.94
N LEU A 316 -23.32 6.47 14.46
CA LEU A 316 -22.22 7.24 15.07
C LEU A 316 -22.35 8.75 14.79
N TYR A 317 -22.86 9.14 13.63
CA TYR A 317 -23.14 10.53 13.29
C TYR A 317 -24.22 11.11 14.20
N ASP A 318 -25.33 10.39 14.39
CA ASP A 318 -26.44 10.82 15.25
C ASP A 318 -26.00 10.96 16.73
N LEU A 319 -24.97 10.22 17.15
CA LEU A 319 -24.33 10.33 18.47
C LEU A 319 -23.22 11.39 18.56
N GLY A 320 -22.95 12.15 17.49
CA GLY A 320 -21.90 13.16 17.45
C GLY A 320 -20.46 12.61 17.38
N LYS A 321 -20.28 11.30 17.16
CA LYS A 321 -18.97 10.65 17.04
C LYS A 321 -18.45 10.77 15.60
N LEU A 322 -18.17 12.00 15.16
CA LEU A 322 -17.92 12.37 13.76
C LEU A 322 -16.72 11.67 13.12
N GLN A 323 -15.61 11.53 13.86
CA GLN A 323 -14.42 10.83 13.38
C GLN A 323 -14.71 9.36 13.07
N SER A 324 -15.43 8.69 13.97
CA SER A 324 -15.84 7.31 13.74
C SER A 324 -16.83 7.25 12.58
N ALA A 325 -17.87 8.11 12.56
CA ALA A 325 -18.85 8.14 11.48
C ALA A 325 -18.22 8.29 10.08
N ALA A 326 -17.16 9.11 9.96
CA ALA A 326 -16.41 9.30 8.72
C ALA A 326 -15.80 7.99 8.20
N ILE A 327 -15.16 7.22 9.09
CA ILE A 327 -14.52 5.95 8.75
C ILE A 327 -15.53 4.98 8.14
N TYR A 328 -16.72 4.89 8.74
CA TYR A 328 -17.74 3.95 8.27
C TYR A 328 -18.39 4.41 6.96
N ILE A 329 -18.70 5.70 6.76
CA ILE A 329 -19.34 6.16 5.50
C ILE A 329 -18.38 6.15 4.31
N GLU A 330 -17.11 6.50 4.53
CA GLU A 330 -16.08 6.46 3.48
C GLU A 330 -15.91 5.03 2.97
N ARG A 331 -15.83 4.06 3.89
CA ARG A 331 -15.69 2.65 3.54
C ARG A 331 -16.97 2.07 2.93
N TYR A 332 -18.15 2.57 3.28
CA TYR A 332 -19.39 2.25 2.57
C TYR A 332 -19.36 2.73 1.11
N LEU A 333 -19.04 4.01 0.90
CA LEU A 333 -18.99 4.62 -0.42
C LEU A 333 -17.90 4.04 -1.32
N GLY A 334 -16.83 3.49 -0.74
CA GLY A 334 -15.85 2.70 -1.47
C GLY A 334 -16.48 1.51 -2.21
N ASN A 335 -17.53 0.91 -1.65
CA ASN A 335 -18.26 -0.20 -2.28
C ASN A 335 -19.48 0.28 -3.09
N ARG A 336 -20.10 1.41 -2.72
CA ARG A 336 -21.30 1.97 -3.38
C ARG A 336 -21.14 3.44 -3.78
N PRO A 337 -20.28 3.75 -4.76
CA PRO A 337 -19.88 5.12 -5.09
C PRO A 337 -20.97 5.94 -5.78
N LYS A 338 -22.10 5.33 -6.17
CA LYS A 338 -23.23 6.03 -6.82
C LYS A 338 -24.34 6.43 -5.85
N ASP A 339 -24.22 6.10 -4.56
CA ASP A 339 -25.22 6.50 -3.57
C ASP A 339 -25.09 8.00 -3.23
N VAL A 340 -25.96 8.81 -3.82
CA VAL A 340 -25.90 10.26 -3.69
C VAL A 340 -26.15 10.74 -2.25
N GLN A 341 -27.01 10.06 -1.49
CA GLN A 341 -27.30 10.49 -0.12
C GLN A 341 -26.14 10.18 0.80
N ALA A 342 -25.56 8.99 0.67
CA ALA A 342 -24.35 8.65 1.39
C ALA A 342 -23.19 9.60 1.05
N ARG A 343 -23.03 10.03 -0.21
CA ARG A 343 -21.99 10.99 -0.64
C ARG A 343 -22.15 12.38 -0.03
N LYS A 344 -23.37 12.92 0.02
CA LYS A 344 -23.63 14.20 0.71
C LYS A 344 -23.31 14.10 2.20
N GLN A 345 -23.71 12.99 2.81
CA GLN A 345 -23.46 12.74 4.23
C GLN A 345 -21.95 12.59 4.51
N ALA A 346 -21.23 11.87 3.66
CA ALA A 346 -19.78 11.76 3.73
C ALA A 346 -19.09 13.12 3.58
N ALA A 347 -19.48 13.92 2.59
CA ALA A 347 -18.89 15.25 2.39
C ALA A 347 -19.11 16.19 3.58
N LYS A 348 -20.30 16.12 4.20
CA LYS A 348 -20.61 16.86 5.42
C LYS A 348 -19.73 16.42 6.58
N ILE A 349 -19.65 15.11 6.82
CA ILE A 349 -18.83 14.54 7.90
C ILE A 349 -17.35 14.90 7.67
N ALA A 350 -16.83 14.70 6.46
CA ALA A 350 -15.46 15.02 6.06
C ALA A 350 -15.11 16.50 6.28
N SER A 351 -16.02 17.42 5.91
CA SER A 351 -15.85 18.85 6.18
C SER A 351 -15.73 19.15 7.68
N LEU A 352 -16.56 18.54 8.53
CA LEU A 352 -16.55 18.78 9.98
C LEU A 352 -15.29 18.24 10.68
N ILE A 353 -14.67 17.20 10.13
CA ILE A 353 -13.45 16.61 10.69
C ILE A 353 -12.17 17.18 10.05
N GLY A 354 -12.28 18.19 9.17
CA GLY A 354 -11.14 18.85 8.51
C GLY A 354 -10.61 18.14 7.26
N LYS A 355 -11.27 17.08 6.75
CA LYS A 355 -10.91 16.37 5.52
C LYS A 355 -11.49 17.08 4.28
N HIS A 356 -10.96 18.26 3.99
CA HIS A 356 -11.57 19.14 3.00
C HIS A 356 -11.41 18.67 1.55
N VAL A 357 -10.26 18.07 1.20
CA VAL A 357 -10.03 17.53 -0.16
C VAL A 357 -11.05 16.44 -0.49
N ASP A 358 -11.35 15.57 0.47
CA ASP A 358 -12.33 14.49 0.33
C ASP A 358 -13.75 15.03 0.15
N ALA A 359 -14.13 15.98 0.98
CA ALA A 359 -15.41 16.66 0.85
C ALA A 359 -15.55 17.34 -0.52
N VAL A 360 -14.51 18.03 -1.00
CA VAL A 360 -14.48 18.66 -2.33
C VAL A 360 -14.67 17.64 -3.45
N ARG A 361 -13.92 16.53 -3.41
CA ARG A 361 -13.97 15.49 -4.45
C ARG A 361 -15.37 14.93 -4.57
N GLU A 362 -15.99 14.59 -3.44
CA GLU A 362 -17.34 14.05 -3.41
C GLU A 362 -18.36 15.05 -3.93
N LEU A 363 -18.32 16.29 -3.44
CA LEU A 363 -19.27 17.32 -3.83
C LEU A 363 -19.11 17.76 -5.29
N ARG A 364 -17.89 17.77 -5.85
CA ARG A 364 -17.67 18.05 -7.28
C ARG A 364 -18.30 16.97 -8.15
N GLY A 365 -18.12 15.71 -7.78
CA GLY A 365 -18.76 14.60 -8.50
C GLY A 365 -20.28 14.71 -8.48
N LEU A 366 -20.85 15.04 -7.32
CA LEU A 366 -22.28 15.32 -7.19
C LEU A 366 -22.73 16.52 -8.01
N ALA A 367 -21.96 17.62 -8.04
CA ALA A 367 -22.29 18.81 -8.82
C ALA A 367 -22.25 18.55 -10.34
N LEU A 368 -21.42 17.62 -10.82
CA LEU A 368 -21.40 17.20 -12.23
C LEU A 368 -22.64 16.39 -12.60
N GLU A 369 -23.02 15.44 -11.74
CA GLU A 369 -24.21 14.62 -11.92
C GLU A 369 -25.51 15.45 -11.74
N ARG A 370 -25.46 16.49 -10.90
CA ARG A 370 -26.61 17.29 -10.47
C ARG A 370 -26.24 18.78 -10.38
N PRO A 371 -26.17 19.49 -11.52
CA PRO A 371 -25.66 20.88 -11.56
C PRO A 371 -26.53 21.91 -10.86
N ASN A 372 -27.82 21.63 -10.66
CA ASN A 372 -28.79 22.56 -10.06
C ASN A 372 -28.99 22.34 -8.55
N ASP A 373 -28.12 21.57 -7.90
CA ASP A 373 -28.20 21.32 -6.46
C ASP A 373 -27.53 22.46 -5.67
N VAL A 374 -28.34 23.44 -5.22
CA VAL A 374 -27.88 24.62 -4.47
C VAL A 374 -27.10 24.25 -3.21
N GLN A 375 -27.51 23.18 -2.52
CA GLN A 375 -26.86 22.73 -1.29
C GLN A 375 -25.43 22.26 -1.57
N VAL A 376 -25.23 21.56 -2.69
CA VAL A 376 -23.89 21.11 -3.10
C VAL A 376 -22.98 22.30 -3.44
N GLN A 377 -23.49 23.36 -4.07
CA GLN A 377 -22.68 24.56 -4.39
C GLN A 377 -22.22 25.30 -3.13
N ILE A 378 -23.09 25.44 -2.13
CA ILE A 378 -22.70 26.07 -0.86
C ILE A 378 -21.66 25.23 -0.13
N MET A 379 -21.87 23.90 -0.05
CA MET A 379 -20.91 23.00 0.58
C MET A 379 -19.56 23.03 -0.14
N LEU A 380 -19.52 23.11 -1.48
CA LEU A 380 -18.27 23.28 -2.23
C LEU A 380 -17.57 24.59 -1.87
N GLY A 381 -18.32 25.70 -1.84
CA GLY A 381 -17.76 27.00 -1.49
C GLY A 381 -17.11 27.00 -0.10
N ASP A 382 -17.80 26.44 0.90
CA ASP A 382 -17.34 26.37 2.29
C ASP A 382 -16.06 25.54 2.41
N VAL A 383 -16.07 24.34 1.81
CA VAL A 383 -14.92 23.45 1.88
C VAL A 383 -13.71 24.03 1.15
N TYR A 384 -13.89 24.71 0.00
CA TYR A 384 -12.78 25.39 -0.69
C TYR A 384 -12.20 26.57 0.10
N ALA A 385 -13.06 27.30 0.81
CA ALA A 385 -12.60 28.38 1.66
C ALA A 385 -11.75 27.85 2.82
N ASP A 386 -12.15 26.74 3.45
CA ASP A 386 -11.36 26.06 4.49
C ASP A 386 -10.01 25.57 3.94
N MET A 387 -9.97 25.14 2.68
CA MET A 387 -8.74 24.73 1.98
C MET A 387 -7.84 25.88 1.55
N ARG A 388 -8.29 27.13 1.68
CA ARG A 388 -7.63 28.29 1.08
C ARG A 388 -7.52 28.25 -0.46
N ASP A 389 -8.29 27.38 -1.14
CA ASP A 389 -8.51 27.50 -2.60
C ASP A 389 -9.64 28.49 -2.83
N PHE A 390 -9.25 29.73 -2.71
CA PHE A 390 -10.22 30.79 -2.68
C PHE A 390 -10.81 31.09 -4.07
N ILE A 391 -10.12 30.72 -5.16
CA ILE A 391 -10.60 30.88 -6.55
C ILE A 391 -11.84 29.99 -6.74
N SER A 392 -11.72 28.72 -6.34
CA SER A 392 -12.85 27.80 -6.39
C SER A 392 -13.95 28.20 -5.42
N ALA A 393 -13.60 28.62 -4.20
CA ALA A 393 -14.58 29.08 -3.22
C ALA A 393 -15.46 30.20 -3.79
N GLU A 394 -14.87 31.23 -4.39
CA GLU A 394 -15.61 32.33 -5.02
C GLU A 394 -16.53 31.87 -6.15
N LYS A 395 -16.05 30.97 -7.03
CA LYS A 395 -16.87 30.41 -8.12
C LYS A 395 -18.14 29.77 -7.57
N HIS A 396 -18.01 28.94 -6.53
CA HIS A 396 -19.12 28.21 -5.96
C HIS A 396 -20.06 29.09 -5.13
N TYR A 397 -19.53 30.08 -4.41
CA TYR A 397 -20.35 31.08 -3.75
C TYR A 397 -21.16 31.92 -4.74
N ARG A 398 -20.57 32.35 -5.86
CA ARG A 398 -21.30 33.06 -6.93
C ARG A 398 -22.40 32.18 -7.54
N ALA A 399 -22.10 30.93 -7.87
CA ALA A 399 -23.09 30.00 -8.39
C ALA A 399 -24.28 29.81 -7.44
N ALA A 400 -24.03 29.70 -6.13
CA ALA A 400 -25.09 29.64 -5.13
C ALA A 400 -25.90 30.95 -5.02
N ILE A 401 -25.26 32.12 -5.14
CA ILE A 401 -25.91 33.44 -5.17
C ILE A 401 -26.78 33.59 -6.42
N ASP A 402 -26.36 33.07 -7.57
CA ASP A 402 -27.10 33.20 -8.82
C ASP A 402 -28.35 32.28 -8.86
N MET A 403 -28.34 31.18 -8.09
CA MET A 403 -29.44 30.21 -8.00
C MET A 403 -30.45 30.52 -6.88
N SER A 404 -30.17 31.49 -5.99
CA SER A 404 -30.98 31.75 -4.80
C SER A 404 -30.93 33.22 -4.35
N VAL A 405 -31.69 33.62 -3.33
CA VAL A 405 -31.59 34.98 -2.79
C VAL A 405 -30.33 35.11 -1.92
N PRO A 406 -29.36 36.01 -2.22
CA PRO A 406 -28.10 36.09 -1.49
C PRO A 406 -28.26 36.50 -0.02
N SER A 407 -27.59 35.78 0.89
CA SER A 407 -27.52 36.13 2.32
C SER A 407 -26.26 36.95 2.64
N LEU A 408 -26.33 37.83 3.66
CA LEU A 408 -25.16 38.63 4.13
C LEU A 408 -23.94 37.76 4.44
N ARG A 409 -24.18 36.55 4.98
CA ARG A 409 -23.15 35.56 5.27
C ARG A 409 -22.43 35.07 4.01
N LEU A 410 -23.16 34.85 2.93
CA LEU A 410 -22.59 34.37 1.66
C LEU A 410 -21.76 35.47 0.97
N ILE A 411 -22.14 36.75 1.09
CA ILE A 411 -21.36 37.90 0.59
C ILE A 411 -20.05 38.06 1.37
N GLY A 412 -20.07 37.91 2.70
CA GLY A 412 -18.85 37.96 3.51
C GLY A 412 -17.87 36.83 3.18
N ARG A 413 -18.37 35.61 2.97
CA ARG A 413 -17.57 34.46 2.51
C ARG A 413 -16.91 34.73 1.16
N LEU A 414 -17.61 35.37 0.23
CA LEU A 414 -17.06 35.78 -1.06
C LEU A 414 -15.92 36.79 -0.91
N GLY A 415 -16.07 37.83 -0.07
CA GLY A 415 -15.02 38.83 0.14
C GLY A 415 -13.75 38.24 0.77
N LEU A 416 -13.89 37.33 1.74
CA LEU A 416 -12.76 36.62 2.35
C LEU A 416 -12.05 35.73 1.33
N ALA A 417 -12.81 35.06 0.47
CA ALA A 417 -12.24 34.29 -0.63
C ALA A 417 -11.43 35.20 -1.57
N GLN A 418 -11.99 36.30 -2.07
CA GLN A 418 -11.28 37.20 -2.97
C GLN A 418 -9.94 37.68 -2.41
N TYR A 419 -9.90 38.01 -1.12
CA TYR A 419 -8.65 38.38 -0.47
C TYR A 419 -7.64 37.24 -0.45
N GLY A 420 -8.09 36.05 -0.07
CA GLY A 420 -7.24 34.87 -0.02
C GLY A 420 -6.60 34.51 -1.37
N GLN A 421 -7.18 34.94 -2.50
CA GLN A 421 -6.61 34.79 -3.84
C GLN A 421 -5.53 35.82 -4.18
N GLY A 422 -5.26 36.78 -3.29
CA GLY A 422 -4.44 37.96 -3.60
C GLY A 422 -5.15 38.98 -4.49
N ARG A 423 -6.45 38.81 -4.76
CA ARG A 423 -7.27 39.80 -5.49
C ARG A 423 -7.74 40.89 -4.55
N THR A 424 -6.77 41.59 -3.97
CA THR A 424 -7.00 42.54 -2.87
C THR A 424 -7.94 43.68 -3.30
N ASP A 425 -7.84 44.18 -4.53
CA ASP A 425 -8.73 45.23 -5.05
C ASP A 425 -10.21 44.81 -5.06
N LEU A 426 -10.47 43.57 -5.47
CA LEU A 426 -11.83 43.02 -5.54
C LEU A 426 -12.37 42.72 -4.15
N ALA A 427 -11.51 42.23 -3.26
CA ALA A 427 -11.85 42.03 -1.85
C ALA A 427 -12.20 43.36 -1.17
N ILE A 428 -11.45 44.44 -1.46
CA ILE A 428 -11.73 45.80 -1.00
C ILE A 428 -13.12 46.25 -1.47
N GLU A 429 -13.45 46.05 -2.75
CA GLU A 429 -14.78 46.39 -3.29
C GLU A 429 -15.91 45.60 -2.62
N THR A 430 -15.77 44.28 -2.50
CA THR A 430 -16.78 43.41 -1.88
C THR A 430 -16.97 43.71 -0.40
N MET A 431 -15.89 43.95 0.33
CA MET A 431 -15.95 44.33 1.74
C MET A 431 -16.55 45.72 1.93
N ARG A 432 -16.19 46.70 1.09
CA ARG A 432 -16.82 48.03 1.10
C ARG A 432 -18.33 47.92 0.85
N ARG A 433 -18.76 47.13 -0.14
CA ARG A 433 -20.18 46.88 -0.41
C ARG A 433 -20.90 46.24 0.77
N LEU A 434 -20.27 45.28 1.44
CA LEU A 434 -20.83 44.64 2.63
C LEU A 434 -20.96 45.65 3.79
N VAL A 435 -19.99 46.55 3.96
CA VAL A 435 -20.04 47.64 4.95
C VAL A 435 -21.15 48.62 4.61
N ASP A 436 -21.30 49.04 3.34
CA ASP A 436 -22.34 49.97 2.89
C ASP A 436 -23.76 49.38 3.07
N LEU A 437 -23.93 48.07 2.84
CA LEU A 437 -25.21 47.38 3.00
C LEU A 437 -25.65 47.23 4.46
N ALA A 438 -24.69 47.23 5.40
CA ALA A 438 -24.99 47.12 6.83
C ALA A 438 -23.93 47.85 7.70
N PRO A 439 -23.91 49.20 7.72
CA PRO A 439 -22.82 49.97 8.35
C PRO A 439 -22.67 49.75 9.87
N GLY A 440 -23.74 49.30 10.53
CA GLY A 440 -23.77 48.99 11.96
C GLY A 440 -23.63 47.51 12.33
N GLN A 441 -23.56 46.60 11.35
CA GLN A 441 -23.46 45.13 11.58
C GLN A 441 -22.16 44.52 11.01
N SER A 442 -21.20 45.36 10.60
CA SER A 442 -20.05 44.96 9.77
C SER A 442 -18.67 45.44 10.28
N ALA A 443 -18.52 45.67 11.59
CA ALA A 443 -17.25 46.14 12.19
C ALA A 443 -16.05 45.23 11.87
N GLY A 444 -16.24 43.90 11.87
CA GLY A 444 -15.20 42.95 11.48
C GLY A 444 -14.77 43.08 10.01
N ALA A 445 -15.71 43.38 9.11
CA ALA A 445 -15.40 43.64 7.71
C ALA A 445 -14.67 44.97 7.50
N SER A 446 -14.95 45.98 8.34
CA SER A 446 -14.24 47.27 8.33
C SER A 446 -12.77 47.10 8.76
N ILE A 447 -12.51 46.37 9.85
CA ILE A 447 -11.12 46.10 10.30
C ILE A 447 -10.35 45.31 9.24
N PHE A 448 -10.98 44.28 8.67
CA PHE A 448 -10.37 43.50 7.61
C PHE A 448 -10.05 44.37 6.39
N LEU A 449 -10.97 45.24 5.97
CA LEU A 449 -10.74 46.23 4.91
C LEU A 449 -9.52 47.13 5.21
N GLY A 450 -9.31 47.56 6.45
CA GLY A 450 -8.11 48.30 6.86
C GLY A 450 -6.81 47.52 6.70
N ILE A 451 -6.81 46.22 7.02
CA ILE A 451 -5.67 45.31 6.79
C ILE A 451 -5.38 45.16 5.29
N LEU A 452 -6.43 45.10 4.45
CA LEU A 452 -6.29 45.03 3.00
C LEU A 452 -5.54 46.25 2.45
N TYR A 453 -5.89 47.45 2.90
CA TYR A 453 -5.21 48.68 2.52
C TYR A 453 -3.74 48.71 2.95
N LEU A 454 -3.42 48.22 4.16
CA LEU A 454 -2.03 48.12 4.63
C LEU A 454 -1.18 47.20 3.74
N HIS A 455 -1.73 46.07 3.28
CA HIS A 455 -1.03 45.13 2.41
C HIS A 455 -0.71 45.70 1.02
N VAL A 456 -1.58 46.56 0.48
CA VAL A 456 -1.34 47.22 -0.81
C VAL A 456 -0.52 48.51 -0.68
N GLY A 457 -0.10 48.86 0.55
CA GLY A 457 0.67 50.07 0.82
C GLY A 457 -0.15 51.36 0.79
N ASP A 458 -1.49 51.27 0.75
CA ASP A 458 -2.38 52.42 0.89
C ASP A 458 -2.54 52.76 2.37
N LEU A 459 -1.49 53.36 2.93
CA LEU A 459 -1.39 53.70 4.33
C LEU A 459 -2.43 54.75 4.74
N GLU A 460 -2.87 55.60 3.80
CA GLU A 460 -3.91 56.61 4.03
C GLU A 460 -5.29 55.96 4.21
N ALA A 461 -5.71 55.12 3.27
CA ALA A 461 -7.00 54.44 3.35
C ALA A 461 -7.04 53.46 4.54
N ALA A 462 -5.93 52.78 4.83
CA ALA A 462 -5.79 51.92 6.01
C ALA A 462 -6.03 52.72 7.29
N ARG A 463 -5.44 53.93 7.39
CA ARG A 463 -5.61 54.83 8.53
C ARG A 463 -7.04 55.35 8.65
N VAL A 464 -7.66 55.83 7.56
CA VAL A 464 -9.05 56.32 7.58
C VAL A 464 -10.01 55.26 8.11
N VAL A 465 -9.86 54.01 7.66
CA VAL A 465 -10.70 52.90 8.11
C VAL A 465 -10.43 52.56 9.58
N ALA A 466 -9.17 52.51 10.00
CA ALA A 466 -8.82 52.24 11.39
C ALA A 466 -9.33 53.35 12.33
N ASP A 467 -9.17 54.61 11.95
CA ASP A 467 -9.62 55.79 12.71
C ASP A 467 -11.14 55.84 12.83
N ASP A 468 -11.87 55.52 11.76
CA ASP A 468 -13.34 55.45 11.79
C ASP A 468 -13.85 54.33 12.73
N VAL A 469 -13.21 53.16 12.70
CA VAL A 469 -13.56 52.07 13.62
C VAL A 469 -13.24 52.47 15.07
N VAL A 470 -12.11 53.13 15.34
CA VAL A 470 -11.76 53.62 16.68
C VAL A 470 -12.69 54.76 17.12
N ALA A 471 -13.12 55.65 16.23
CA ALA A 471 -14.06 56.73 16.57
C ALA A 471 -15.45 56.20 16.95
N ARG A 472 -15.93 55.17 16.24
CA ARG A 472 -17.21 54.50 16.53
C ARG A 472 -17.11 53.52 17.71
N MET A 473 -15.94 52.91 17.90
CA MET A 473 -15.67 51.89 18.91
C MET A 473 -14.28 52.15 19.57
N PRO A 474 -14.15 53.12 20.50
CA PRO A 474 -12.87 53.53 21.08
C PRO A 474 -12.10 52.45 21.84
N ASP A 475 -12.80 51.39 22.24
CA ASP A 475 -12.26 50.25 22.98
C ASP A 475 -11.87 49.08 22.05
N ASN A 476 -11.97 49.24 20.72
CA ASN A 476 -11.63 48.18 19.77
C ASN A 476 -10.11 48.02 19.61
N LEU A 477 -9.53 47.08 20.35
CA LEU A 477 -8.08 46.84 20.37
C LEU A 477 -7.51 46.33 19.04
N LEU A 478 -8.30 45.63 18.23
CA LEU A 478 -7.87 45.20 16.89
C LEU A 478 -7.59 46.41 15.99
N ALA A 479 -8.41 47.46 16.09
CA ALA A 479 -8.23 48.68 15.32
C ALA A 479 -7.03 49.50 15.80
N ILE A 480 -6.79 49.60 17.12
CA ILE A 480 -5.62 50.30 17.69
C ILE A 480 -4.31 49.57 17.36
N ASN A 481 -4.29 48.23 17.40
CA ASN A 481 -3.12 47.45 16.99
C ASN A 481 -2.83 47.61 15.48
N LEU A 482 -3.86 47.72 14.64
CA LEU A 482 -3.69 48.03 13.22
C LEU A 482 -3.05 49.42 13.02
N GLN A 483 -3.48 50.45 13.77
CA GLN A 483 -2.82 51.78 13.75
C GLN A 483 -1.32 51.69 14.10
N ALA A 484 -0.95 50.85 15.07
CA ALA A 484 0.45 50.65 15.48
C ALA A 484 1.31 50.01 14.36
N VAL A 485 0.77 48.99 13.68
CA VAL A 485 1.44 48.36 12.54
C VAL A 485 1.61 49.34 11.38
N ILE A 486 0.58 50.15 11.08
CA ILE A 486 0.64 51.22 10.08
C ILE A 486 1.79 52.19 10.40
N ALA A 487 1.93 52.62 11.67
CA ALA A 487 3.01 53.52 12.08
C ALA A 487 4.42 52.91 11.92
N VAL A 488 4.61 51.61 12.20
CA VAL A 488 5.89 50.92 11.97
C VAL A 488 6.21 50.80 10.48
N ALA A 489 5.22 50.50 9.63
CA ALA A 489 5.39 50.48 8.18
C ALA A 489 5.81 51.85 7.62
N GLU A 490 5.30 52.94 8.22
CA GLU A 490 5.70 54.33 7.93
C GLU A 490 7.06 54.73 8.54
N LYS A 491 7.77 53.79 9.17
CA LYS A 491 9.05 54.01 9.88
C LYS A 491 8.94 54.99 11.07
N ARG A 492 7.72 55.24 11.56
CA ARG A 492 7.47 55.99 12.80
C ARG A 492 7.60 55.04 13.99
N TYR A 493 8.81 54.48 14.19
CA TYR A 493 9.06 53.40 15.15
C TYR A 493 8.70 53.78 16.60
N ASP A 494 8.94 55.03 17.00
CA ASP A 494 8.59 55.52 18.33
C ASP A 494 7.07 55.53 18.57
N GLU A 495 6.31 55.97 17.57
CA GLU A 495 4.85 55.99 17.62
C GLU A 495 4.27 54.58 17.56
N GLY A 496 4.76 53.72 16.65
CA GLY A 496 4.37 52.32 16.57
C GLY A 496 4.61 51.59 17.89
N ARG A 497 5.78 51.81 18.53
CA ARG A 497 6.08 51.29 19.86
C ARG A 497 5.14 51.86 20.93
N SER A 498 4.85 53.15 20.90
CA SER A 498 3.90 53.79 21.83
C SER A 498 2.50 53.16 21.71
N LEU A 499 2.02 52.96 20.48
CA LEU A 499 0.73 52.35 20.21
C LEU A 499 0.69 50.87 20.61
N PHE A 500 1.71 50.07 20.27
CA PHE A 500 1.81 48.68 20.75
C PHE A 500 1.84 48.62 22.28
N ASN A 501 2.61 49.48 22.94
CA ASN A 501 2.62 49.57 24.40
C ASN A 501 1.24 49.98 24.95
N SER A 502 0.49 50.84 24.26
CA SER A 502 -0.87 51.23 24.67
C SER A 502 -1.85 50.06 24.60
N VAL A 503 -1.76 49.22 23.56
CA VAL A 503 -2.57 48.00 23.41
C VAL A 503 -2.22 47.01 24.53
N VAL A 504 -0.92 46.79 24.74
CA VAL A 504 -0.41 45.88 25.78
C VAL A 504 -0.74 46.39 27.20
N ALA A 505 -0.81 47.70 27.41
CA ALA A 505 -1.19 48.27 28.71
C ALA A 505 -2.69 48.09 29.02
N ARG A 506 -3.55 48.12 28.00
CA ARG A 506 -5.00 47.89 28.16
C ARG A 506 -5.32 46.41 28.29
N GLU A 507 -4.74 45.59 27.42
CA GLU A 507 -4.82 44.14 27.49
C GLU A 507 -3.42 43.52 27.50
N PRO A 508 -2.89 43.20 28.69
CA PRO A 508 -1.60 42.54 28.85
C PRO A 508 -1.49 41.18 28.13
N ASP A 509 -2.61 40.56 27.75
CA ASP A 509 -2.69 39.28 27.04
C ASP A 509 -2.91 39.43 25.52
N TYR A 510 -2.79 40.64 24.98
CA TYR A 510 -2.87 40.87 23.53
C TYR A 510 -1.54 40.51 22.83
N ASP A 511 -1.35 39.22 22.57
CA ASP A 511 -0.11 38.66 21.99
C ASP A 511 0.33 39.24 20.63
N PRO A 512 -0.58 39.60 19.69
CA PRO A 512 -0.16 40.17 18.40
C PRO A 512 0.70 41.43 18.54
N ALA A 513 0.37 42.33 19.47
CA ALA A 513 1.15 43.55 19.71
C ALA A 513 2.54 43.24 20.30
N ARG A 514 2.64 42.25 21.20
CA ARG A 514 3.92 41.81 21.80
C ARG A 514 4.84 41.17 20.78
N MET A 515 4.31 40.29 19.93
CA MET A 515 5.09 39.66 18.85
C MET A 515 5.64 40.69 17.86
N ASN A 516 4.86 41.72 17.53
CA ASN A 516 5.31 42.81 16.66
C ASN A 516 6.44 43.63 17.30
N LEU A 517 6.42 43.85 18.62
CA LEU A 517 7.52 44.49 19.35
C LEU A 517 8.81 43.66 19.33
N ILE A 518 8.73 42.34 19.50
CA ILE A 518 9.90 41.43 19.47
C ILE A 518 10.58 41.43 18.10
N LYS A 519 9.79 41.34 17.03
CA LYS A 519 10.30 41.41 15.67
C LYS A 519 11.00 42.73 15.41
N LEU A 520 10.42 43.84 15.89
CA LEU A 520 11.05 45.16 15.83
C LEU A 520 12.38 45.18 16.59
N ASP A 521 12.48 44.52 17.75
CA ASP A 521 13.73 44.42 18.52
C ASP A 521 14.82 43.58 17.82
N ILE A 522 14.48 42.47 17.17
CA ILE A 522 15.42 41.64 16.38
C ILE A 522 15.97 42.43 15.19
N VAL A 523 15.11 43.18 14.48
CA VAL A 523 15.53 44.04 13.36
C VAL A 523 16.45 45.16 13.82
N GLU A 524 16.19 45.75 14.99
CA GLU A 524 17.04 46.78 15.60
C GLU A 524 18.29 46.20 16.31
N GLY A 525 18.54 44.88 16.22
CA GLY A 525 19.71 44.21 16.80
C GLY A 525 19.67 44.11 18.34
N ARG A 526 18.53 44.40 18.97
CA ARG A 526 18.35 44.33 20.42
C ARG A 526 18.02 42.89 20.87
N PHE A 527 18.94 41.96 20.61
CA PHE A 527 18.76 40.53 20.89
C PHE A 527 18.47 40.23 22.37
N GLU A 528 19.05 40.99 23.30
CA GLU A 528 18.75 40.83 24.73
C GLU A 528 17.31 41.20 25.07
N ALA A 529 16.80 42.31 24.53
CA ALA A 529 15.41 42.74 24.73
C ALA A 529 14.42 41.77 24.06
N ALA A 530 14.77 41.29 22.86
CA ALA A 530 14.01 40.27 22.15
C ALA A 530 13.98 38.96 22.94
N GLU A 531 15.11 38.48 23.43
CA GLU A 531 15.23 37.25 24.24
C GLU A 531 14.45 37.38 25.56
N GLN A 532 14.52 38.52 26.25
CA GLN A 532 13.70 38.78 27.45
C GLN A 532 12.20 38.69 27.14
N SER A 533 11.77 39.30 26.04
CA SER A 533 10.37 39.33 25.62
C SER A 533 9.88 37.96 25.12
N LEU A 534 10.72 37.22 24.37
CA LEU A 534 10.46 35.84 23.97
C LEU A 534 10.32 34.94 25.20
N ASN A 535 11.18 35.10 26.20
CA ASN A 535 11.08 34.35 27.46
C ASN A 535 9.78 34.66 28.21
N GLN A 536 9.33 35.92 28.23
CA GLN A 536 8.03 36.27 28.83
C GLN A 536 6.85 35.61 28.11
N LEU A 537 6.88 35.53 26.77
CA LEU A 537 5.84 34.82 26.02
C LEU A 537 5.89 33.31 26.23
N LEU A 538 7.10 32.73 26.32
CA LEU A 538 7.29 31.31 26.61
C LEU A 538 6.94 30.94 28.06
N LEU A 539 6.92 31.90 29.01
CA LEU A 539 6.38 31.64 30.35
C LEU A 539 4.87 31.37 30.33
N LYS A 540 4.14 32.05 29.42
CA LYS A 540 2.70 31.85 29.25
C LYS A 540 2.39 30.59 28.46
N ASP A 541 3.08 30.42 27.33
CA ASP A 541 2.99 29.23 26.50
C ASP A 541 4.40 28.76 26.10
N PRO A 542 4.97 27.79 26.85
CA PRO A 542 6.30 27.25 26.56
C PRO A 542 6.43 26.57 25.19
N ARG A 543 5.31 26.30 24.51
CA ARG A 543 5.25 25.57 23.24
C ARG A 543 4.77 26.43 22.07
N ASN A 544 4.68 27.75 22.27
CA ASN A 544 4.21 28.65 21.23
C ASN A 544 5.12 28.56 19.99
N PRO A 545 4.63 28.05 18.85
CA PRO A 545 5.45 27.75 17.70
C PRO A 545 5.99 29.01 17.03
N ALA A 546 5.22 30.10 17.02
CA ALA A 546 5.66 31.37 16.46
C ALA A 546 6.83 31.96 17.25
N VAL A 547 6.78 31.84 18.58
CA VAL A 547 7.83 32.33 19.49
C VAL A 547 9.08 31.45 19.39
N LEU A 548 8.93 30.12 19.38
CA LEU A 548 10.05 29.18 19.25
C LEU A 548 10.72 29.26 17.87
N ARG A 549 9.96 29.47 16.78
CA ARG A 549 10.51 29.71 15.45
C ARG A 549 11.31 31.00 15.39
N THR A 550 10.75 32.09 15.92
CA THR A 550 11.45 33.38 16.01
C THR A 550 12.77 33.24 16.79
N ARG A 551 12.79 32.36 17.81
CA ARG A 551 14.01 32.04 18.56
C ARG A 551 15.00 31.15 17.79
N ALA A 552 14.53 30.18 17.01
CA ALA A 552 15.37 29.38 16.10
C ALA A 552 16.00 30.25 15.01
N GLU A 553 15.24 31.18 14.43
CA GLU A 553 15.74 32.18 13.47
C GLU A 553 16.82 33.07 14.09
N MET A 554 16.62 33.51 15.34
CA MET A 554 17.64 34.22 16.10
C MET A 554 18.91 33.37 16.29
N ALA A 555 18.79 32.08 16.63
CA ALA A 555 19.93 31.16 16.81
C ALA A 555 20.69 30.88 15.50
N ILE A 556 19.97 30.75 14.38
CA ILE A 556 20.56 30.65 13.04
C ILE A 556 21.33 31.92 12.68
N ALA A 557 20.77 33.10 12.98
CA ALA A 557 21.46 34.38 12.80
C ALA A 557 22.74 34.49 13.64
N GLN A 558 22.85 33.69 14.71
CA GLN A 558 24.00 33.56 15.59
C GLN A 558 24.95 32.38 15.24
N ASN A 559 24.62 31.55 14.22
CA ASN A 559 25.33 30.31 13.84
C ASN A 559 25.34 29.16 14.88
N ASP A 560 24.36 29.11 15.78
CA ASP A 560 24.22 28.03 16.77
C ASP A 560 23.26 26.93 16.28
N TYR A 561 23.79 25.96 15.50
CA TYR A 561 22.98 24.89 14.90
C TYR A 561 22.37 23.90 15.91
N PRO A 562 23.08 23.45 16.97
CA PRO A 562 22.46 22.63 18.01
C PRO A 562 21.28 23.33 18.70
N ALA A 563 21.40 24.63 19.01
CA ALA A 563 20.28 25.39 19.56
C ALA A 563 19.13 25.54 18.54
N ALA A 564 19.44 25.78 17.27
CA ALA A 564 18.44 25.86 16.21
C ALA A 564 17.68 24.53 16.02
N ILE A 565 18.38 23.39 16.02
CA ILE A 565 17.79 22.03 16.00
C ILE A 565 16.84 21.87 17.18
N LEU A 566 17.31 22.17 18.41
CA LEU A 566 16.50 22.05 19.61
C LEU A 566 15.22 22.90 19.56
N PHE A 567 15.31 24.14 19.06
CA PHE A 567 14.13 25.00 18.95
C PHE A 567 13.18 24.54 17.85
N LEU A 568 13.69 24.10 16.68
CA LEU A 568 12.86 23.55 15.61
C LEU A 568 12.20 22.23 16.00
N GLU A 569 12.88 21.37 16.76
CA GLU A 569 12.27 20.17 17.34
C GLU A 569 11.12 20.53 18.27
N LYS A 570 11.27 21.59 19.07
CA LYS A 570 10.18 22.09 19.92
C LYS A 570 9.03 22.68 19.11
N VAL A 571 9.31 23.41 18.02
CA VAL A 571 8.27 23.91 17.10
C VAL A 571 7.52 22.75 16.48
N LEU A 572 8.24 21.73 15.99
CA LEU A 572 7.64 20.57 15.34
C LEU A 572 6.99 19.61 16.34
N ALA A 573 7.32 19.68 17.63
CA ALA A 573 6.59 18.95 18.67
C ALA A 573 5.16 19.48 18.86
N SER A 574 4.94 20.79 18.70
CA SER A 574 3.60 21.40 18.74
C SER A 574 2.93 21.49 17.36
N ASN A 575 3.71 21.71 16.30
CA ASN A 575 3.26 21.79 14.90
C ASN A 575 3.96 20.76 14.00
N PRO A 576 3.71 19.46 14.19
CA PRO A 576 4.39 18.42 13.44
C PRO A 576 3.97 18.30 11.96
N GLY A 577 3.19 19.26 11.44
CA GLY A 577 2.84 19.38 10.02
C GLY A 577 3.59 20.51 9.29
N GLU A 578 4.51 21.23 9.95
CA GLU A 578 5.20 22.32 9.27
C GLU A 578 6.34 21.80 8.38
N VAL A 579 6.10 21.77 7.07
CA VAL A 579 7.07 21.26 6.08
C VAL A 579 8.37 22.05 6.08
N GLY A 580 8.28 23.39 6.08
CA GLY A 580 9.45 24.26 6.02
C GLY A 580 10.43 23.99 7.16
N ASP A 581 9.91 23.92 8.38
CA ASP A 581 10.69 23.68 9.60
C ASP A 581 11.25 22.25 9.62
N ALA A 582 10.48 21.25 9.17
CA ALA A 582 10.92 19.85 9.14
C ALA A 582 12.00 19.58 8.09
N LEU A 583 11.90 20.20 6.92
CA LEU A 583 12.96 20.11 5.90
C LEU A 583 14.23 20.80 6.39
N LEU A 584 14.10 21.97 7.02
CA LEU A 584 15.23 22.66 7.64
C LEU A 584 15.90 21.78 8.70
N LEU A 585 15.12 21.16 9.58
CA LEU A 585 15.62 20.23 10.59
C LEU A 585 16.33 19.01 9.96
N SER A 586 15.75 18.38 8.94
CA SER A 586 16.34 17.19 8.29
C SER A 586 17.70 17.44 7.64
N ARG A 587 17.94 18.67 7.15
CA ARG A 587 19.24 19.08 6.60
C ARG A 587 20.24 19.34 7.71
N LEU A 588 19.81 19.98 8.79
CA LEU A 588 20.64 20.21 9.96
C LEU A 588 21.07 18.88 10.61
N GLN A 589 20.17 17.89 10.69
CA GLN A 589 20.43 16.54 11.21
C GLN A 589 21.39 15.72 10.35
N GLU A 590 21.21 15.67 9.03
CA GLU A 590 22.16 15.01 8.13
C GLU A 590 23.56 15.63 8.26
N ARG A 591 23.64 16.98 8.38
CA ARG A 591 24.91 17.69 8.53
C ARG A 591 25.67 17.32 9.81
N VAL A 592 24.96 16.90 10.87
CA VAL A 592 25.57 16.46 12.14
C VAL A 592 25.66 14.93 12.26
N GLY A 593 25.33 14.17 11.20
CA GLY A 593 25.47 12.71 11.16
C GLY A 593 24.24 11.91 11.64
N GLU A 594 23.09 12.55 11.79
CA GLU A 594 21.85 11.96 12.34
C GLU A 594 20.82 11.59 11.25
N ALA A 595 21.25 10.87 10.20
CA ALA A 595 20.40 10.54 9.04
C ALA A 595 19.18 9.66 9.37
N ASP A 596 19.31 8.73 10.34
CA ASP A 596 18.20 7.89 10.79
C ASP A 596 17.11 8.69 11.51
N ALA A 597 17.51 9.74 12.24
CA ALA A 597 16.56 10.65 12.89
C ALA A 597 15.76 11.44 11.83
N ALA A 598 16.47 11.96 10.81
CA ALA A 598 15.86 12.66 9.68
C ALA A 598 14.88 11.75 8.90
N LEU A 599 15.28 10.50 8.60
CA LEU A 599 14.42 9.54 7.90
C LEU A 599 13.16 9.23 8.71
N LYS A 600 13.30 8.96 10.01
CA LYS A 600 12.16 8.69 10.90
C LYS A 600 11.20 9.87 10.97
N GLN A 601 11.73 11.09 11.09
CA GLN A 601 10.93 12.29 11.17
C GLN A 601 10.16 12.55 9.87
N LEU A 602 10.85 12.52 8.73
CA LEU A 602 10.24 12.79 7.43
C LEU A 602 9.22 11.73 7.03
N LEU A 603 9.44 10.46 7.39
CA LEU A 603 8.45 9.40 7.19
C LEU A 603 7.17 9.68 7.95
N GLU A 604 7.27 10.22 9.17
CA GLU A 604 6.10 10.58 9.96
C GLU A 604 5.38 11.82 9.41
N LEU A 605 6.13 12.76 8.83
CA LEU A 605 5.57 13.94 8.20
C LEU A 605 4.91 13.62 6.85
N GLU A 606 5.51 12.76 6.03
CA GLU A 606 4.97 12.34 4.73
C GLU A 606 3.61 11.65 4.87
N LYS A 607 3.44 10.82 5.90
CA LYS A 607 2.12 10.24 6.24
C LYS A 607 1.04 11.29 6.46
N ARG A 608 1.41 12.48 6.93
CA ARG A 608 0.49 13.58 7.24
C ARG A 608 0.29 14.50 6.04
N LEU A 609 1.34 14.68 5.23
CA LEU A 609 1.39 15.58 4.08
C LEU A 609 1.87 14.83 2.83
N PRO A 610 1.06 13.89 2.33
CA PRO A 610 1.45 13.04 1.21
C PRO A 610 1.50 13.78 -0.13
N GLU A 611 1.02 15.02 -0.23
CA GLU A 611 1.07 15.81 -1.47
C GLU A 611 2.28 16.76 -1.54
N ASP A 612 3.15 16.77 -0.53
CA ASP A 612 4.33 17.63 -0.54
C ASP A 612 5.51 16.95 -1.24
N ILE A 613 5.87 17.46 -2.43
CA ILE A 613 6.95 16.92 -3.24
C ILE A 613 8.33 17.02 -2.56
N ALA A 614 8.56 18.07 -1.77
CA ALA A 614 9.86 18.30 -1.18
C ALA A 614 10.16 17.27 -0.09
N ILE A 615 9.13 16.81 0.63
CA ILE A 615 9.23 15.68 1.56
C ILE A 615 9.56 14.39 0.80
N LYS A 616 8.82 14.08 -0.27
CA LYS A 616 8.98 12.82 -1.00
C LYS A 616 10.35 12.68 -1.65
N LEU A 617 10.85 13.75 -2.26
CA LEU A 617 12.20 13.76 -2.84
C LEU A 617 13.25 13.48 -1.76
N ARG A 618 13.17 14.20 -0.64
CA ARG A 618 14.09 14.03 0.48
C ARG A 618 14.02 12.61 1.07
N LEU A 619 12.84 12.01 1.15
CA LEU A 619 12.66 10.63 1.59
C LEU A 619 13.19 9.61 0.59
N ALA A 620 12.93 9.78 -0.70
CA ALA A 620 13.40 8.88 -1.75
C ALA A 620 14.93 8.83 -1.79
N GLU A 621 15.60 9.98 -1.60
CA GLU A 621 17.05 10.06 -1.45
C GLU A 621 17.55 9.24 -0.26
N LEU A 622 17.00 9.46 0.94
CA LEU A 622 17.38 8.73 2.15
C LEU A 622 17.08 7.21 2.02
N GLN A 623 16.01 6.83 1.34
CA GLN A 623 15.61 5.43 1.14
C GLN A 623 16.45 4.69 0.10
N ILE A 624 16.81 5.35 -1.01
CA ILE A 624 17.75 4.80 -1.99
C ILE A 624 19.10 4.56 -1.32
N ALA A 625 19.57 5.50 -0.49
CA ALA A 625 20.80 5.33 0.28
C ALA A 625 20.72 4.16 1.28
N ALA A 626 19.53 3.90 1.82
CA ALA A 626 19.25 2.79 2.73
C ALA A 626 18.90 1.46 2.04
N GLY A 627 18.94 1.38 0.70
CA GLY A 627 18.62 0.16 -0.07
C GLY A 627 17.12 -0.19 -0.19
N ARG A 628 16.22 0.72 0.21
CA ARG A 628 14.76 0.52 0.22
C ARG A 628 14.11 0.95 -1.11
N ILE A 629 14.37 0.18 -2.16
CA ILE A 629 14.08 0.58 -3.55
C ILE A 629 12.58 0.68 -3.87
N ASP A 630 11.75 -0.29 -3.46
CA ASP A 630 10.32 -0.28 -3.78
C ASP A 630 9.59 0.88 -3.08
N SER A 631 10.00 1.19 -1.85
CA SER A 631 9.54 2.35 -1.10
C SER A 631 9.91 3.65 -1.83
N ALA A 632 11.14 3.74 -2.33
CA ALA A 632 11.58 4.89 -3.12
C ALA A 632 10.81 5.02 -4.44
N ARG A 633 10.59 3.93 -5.20
CA ARG A 633 9.81 3.95 -6.44
C ARG A 633 8.42 4.53 -6.22
N THR A 634 7.75 4.07 -5.17
CA THR A 634 6.41 4.52 -4.82
C THR A 634 6.40 6.02 -4.57
N LEU A 635 7.32 6.52 -3.73
CA LEU A 635 7.45 7.94 -3.46
C LEU A 635 7.72 8.78 -4.71
N LEU A 636 8.46 8.22 -5.67
CA LEU A 636 8.88 8.91 -6.87
C LEU A 636 7.81 8.98 -7.96
N VAL A 637 6.90 8.01 -8.03
CA VAL A 637 5.71 8.09 -8.88
C VAL A 637 4.84 9.26 -8.42
N ASP A 638 4.60 9.34 -7.11
CA ASP A 638 3.82 10.44 -6.51
C ASP A 638 4.53 11.79 -6.76
N ALA A 639 5.83 11.86 -6.50
CA ALA A 639 6.61 13.08 -6.73
C ALA A 639 6.58 13.53 -8.21
N ALA A 640 6.56 12.60 -9.17
CA ALA A 640 6.48 12.91 -10.61
C ALA A 640 5.14 13.56 -11.02
N GLN A 641 4.05 13.17 -10.35
CA GLN A 641 2.72 13.74 -10.55
C GLN A 641 2.65 15.15 -9.95
N LEU A 642 3.17 15.30 -8.72
CA LEU A 642 3.17 16.57 -7.99
C LEU A 642 4.08 17.63 -8.62
N ALA A 643 5.15 17.24 -9.32
CA ALA A 643 6.12 18.15 -9.92
C ALA A 643 5.53 19.12 -10.98
N GLY A 644 4.32 18.86 -11.51
CA GLY A 644 3.65 19.80 -12.42
C GLY A 644 4.54 20.23 -13.60
N PRO A 645 4.50 21.49 -14.08
CA PRO A 645 5.35 21.95 -15.18
C PRO A 645 6.82 22.27 -14.77
N HIS A 646 7.28 21.92 -13.55
CA HIS A 646 8.59 22.33 -13.08
C HIS A 646 9.73 21.40 -13.55
N ALA A 647 10.45 21.81 -14.59
CA ALA A 647 11.50 20.99 -15.21
C ALA A 647 12.60 20.49 -14.26
N THR A 648 13.09 21.34 -13.35
CA THR A 648 14.13 20.95 -12.38
C THR A 648 13.65 19.83 -11.45
N GLN A 649 12.41 19.92 -10.96
CA GLN A 649 11.82 18.90 -10.10
C GLN A 649 11.64 17.59 -10.86
N ARG A 650 11.26 17.65 -12.15
CA ARG A 650 11.10 16.45 -13.00
C ARG A 650 12.41 15.71 -13.27
N VAL A 651 13.52 16.41 -13.50
CA VAL A 651 14.83 15.76 -13.66
C VAL A 651 15.25 15.09 -12.36
N ALA A 652 15.10 15.78 -11.22
CA ALA A 652 15.43 15.21 -9.91
C ALA A 652 14.62 13.94 -9.61
N VAL A 653 13.32 13.94 -9.91
CA VAL A 653 12.49 12.74 -9.81
C VAL A 653 12.99 11.64 -10.76
N ALA A 654 13.24 11.95 -12.04
CA ALA A 654 13.65 10.97 -13.04
C ALA A 654 14.98 10.29 -12.71
N GLU A 655 15.96 11.02 -12.16
CA GLU A 655 17.23 10.46 -11.74
C GLU A 655 17.05 9.44 -10.62
N LEU A 656 16.25 9.78 -9.62
CA LEU A 656 15.91 8.87 -8.53
C LEU A 656 15.08 7.70 -9.06
N GLN A 657 14.21 7.88 -10.06
CA GLN A 657 13.43 6.81 -10.70
C GLN A 657 14.33 5.82 -11.42
N VAL A 658 15.37 6.28 -12.13
CA VAL A 658 16.35 5.37 -12.76
C VAL A 658 17.14 4.60 -11.71
N LYS A 659 17.59 5.25 -10.63
CA LYS A 659 18.25 4.55 -9.50
C LYS A 659 17.32 3.51 -8.87
N ALA A 660 16.05 3.86 -8.79
CA ALA A 660 15.04 2.96 -8.29
C ALA A 660 14.72 1.86 -9.33
N GLY A 661 14.88 2.06 -10.63
CA GLY A 661 14.53 1.13 -11.73
C GLY A 661 13.13 1.33 -12.33
N ALA A 662 12.51 2.49 -12.10
CA ALA A 662 11.25 2.93 -12.69
C ALA A 662 11.51 3.62 -14.05
N TYR A 663 11.64 2.81 -15.10
CA TYR A 663 12.13 3.23 -16.41
C TYR A 663 11.14 4.05 -17.23
N ASP A 664 9.91 3.58 -17.40
CA ASP A 664 8.89 4.32 -18.17
C ASP A 664 8.59 5.68 -17.55
N ASP A 665 8.56 5.74 -16.21
CA ASP A 665 8.34 6.99 -15.47
C ASP A 665 9.49 7.98 -15.69
N ALA A 666 10.73 7.48 -15.67
CA ALA A 666 11.91 8.28 -15.93
C ALA A 666 11.93 8.83 -17.38
N LEU A 667 11.52 8.03 -18.37
CA LEU A 667 11.38 8.49 -19.76
C LEU A 667 10.32 9.58 -19.89
N GLN A 668 9.16 9.39 -19.27
CA GLN A 668 8.10 10.38 -19.30
C GLN A 668 8.55 11.69 -18.63
N GLY A 669 9.22 11.59 -17.48
CA GLY A 669 9.74 12.73 -16.74
C GLY A 669 10.78 13.53 -17.56
N THR A 670 11.75 12.84 -18.14
CA THR A 670 12.80 13.44 -18.99
C THR A 670 12.26 14.01 -20.29
N GLN A 671 11.30 13.35 -20.95
CA GLN A 671 10.74 13.85 -22.21
C GLN A 671 9.92 15.13 -22.00
N ARG A 672 9.19 15.24 -20.88
CA ARG A 672 8.52 16.50 -20.50
C ARG A 672 9.51 17.64 -20.28
N VAL A 673 10.68 17.36 -19.73
CA VAL A 673 11.75 18.38 -19.58
C VAL A 673 12.27 18.79 -20.95
N LEU A 674 12.56 17.82 -21.82
CA LEU A 674 13.12 18.10 -23.15
C LEU A 674 12.15 18.81 -24.10
N SER A 675 10.83 18.75 -23.88
CA SER A 675 9.88 19.55 -24.66
C SER A 675 9.98 21.05 -24.39
N GLU A 676 10.47 21.43 -23.20
CA GLU A 676 10.70 22.82 -22.82
C GLU A 676 12.18 23.22 -22.95
N TYR A 677 13.11 22.28 -22.72
CA TYR A 677 14.56 22.49 -22.69
C TYR A 677 15.30 21.45 -23.57
N PRO A 678 15.33 21.61 -24.90
CA PRO A 678 15.82 20.58 -25.82
C PRO A 678 17.32 20.25 -25.72
N ASP A 679 18.15 21.15 -25.16
CA ASP A 679 19.62 21.01 -25.16
C ASP A 679 20.22 20.38 -23.89
N ALA A 680 19.41 20.05 -22.88
CA ALA A 680 19.90 19.50 -21.62
C ALA A 680 20.50 18.07 -21.79
N ILE A 681 21.80 17.90 -21.48
CA ILE A 681 22.54 16.62 -21.65
C ILE A 681 22.13 15.56 -20.62
N ALA A 682 21.96 15.95 -19.35
CA ALA A 682 21.64 15.03 -18.27
C ALA A 682 20.35 14.23 -18.53
N PRO A 683 19.20 14.84 -18.87
CA PRO A 683 18.00 14.08 -19.22
C PRO A 683 18.19 13.24 -20.49
N LYS A 684 19.00 13.66 -21.47
CA LYS A 684 19.32 12.85 -22.66
C LYS A 684 20.07 11.55 -22.31
N LEU A 685 21.16 11.64 -21.54
CA LEU A 685 21.91 10.44 -21.14
C LEU A 685 21.09 9.52 -20.21
N LEU A 686 20.22 10.12 -19.39
CA LEU A 686 19.28 9.37 -18.56
C LEU A 686 18.26 8.62 -19.43
N MET A 687 17.68 9.28 -20.44
CA MET A 687 16.80 8.63 -21.43
C MET A 687 17.50 7.51 -22.19
N ALA A 688 18.73 7.74 -22.68
CA ALA A 688 19.49 6.73 -23.39
C ALA A 688 19.70 5.48 -22.52
N ARG A 689 20.06 5.65 -21.25
CA ARG A 689 20.18 4.55 -20.28
C ARG A 689 18.89 3.77 -20.16
N VAL A 690 17.76 4.46 -20.10
CA VAL A 690 16.47 3.80 -20.02
C VAL A 690 16.16 3.04 -21.32
N HIS A 691 16.37 3.65 -22.48
CA HIS A 691 16.14 2.99 -23.77
C HIS A 691 17.00 1.73 -23.94
N VAL A 692 18.25 1.73 -23.47
CA VAL A 692 19.07 0.51 -23.43
C VAL A 692 18.41 -0.57 -22.56
N ARG A 693 17.94 -0.22 -21.35
CA ARG A 693 17.26 -1.17 -20.45
C ARG A 693 15.96 -1.73 -21.05
N GLN A 694 15.31 -0.97 -21.91
CA GLN A 694 14.08 -1.37 -22.60
C GLN A 694 14.31 -2.02 -23.97
N GLN A 695 15.56 -2.24 -24.38
CA GLN A 695 15.92 -2.76 -25.71
C GLN A 695 15.57 -1.83 -26.89
N HIS A 696 15.32 -0.55 -26.63
CA HIS A 696 15.01 0.48 -27.62
C HIS A 696 16.28 1.09 -28.23
N PHE A 697 17.07 0.26 -28.89
CA PHE A 697 18.44 0.63 -29.20
C PHE A 697 18.59 1.76 -30.22
N ASN A 698 17.70 1.87 -31.22
CA ASN A 698 17.70 2.97 -32.20
C ASN A 698 17.58 4.33 -31.51
N GLN A 699 16.63 4.45 -30.60
CA GLN A 699 16.41 5.65 -29.82
C GLN A 699 17.61 5.97 -28.92
N ALA A 700 18.16 4.95 -28.24
CA ALA A 700 19.33 5.15 -27.40
C ALA A 700 20.56 5.66 -28.19
N ASP A 701 20.81 5.09 -29.37
CA ASP A 701 21.91 5.51 -30.25
C ASP A 701 21.72 6.94 -30.75
N ASP A 702 20.53 7.28 -31.27
CA ASP A 702 20.25 8.62 -31.79
C ASP A 702 20.48 9.69 -30.71
N ILE A 703 20.02 9.41 -29.49
CA ILE A 703 20.21 10.30 -28.33
C ILE A 703 21.69 10.47 -28.01
N VAL A 704 22.45 9.38 -27.86
CA VAL A 704 23.86 9.43 -27.44
C VAL A 704 24.75 9.96 -28.55
N SER A 705 24.47 9.61 -29.81
CA SER A 705 25.15 10.15 -30.99
C SER A 705 24.94 11.66 -31.08
N GLY A 706 23.74 12.16 -30.82
CA GLY A 706 23.48 13.60 -30.75
C GLY A 706 24.27 14.30 -29.64
N VAL A 707 24.47 13.65 -28.49
CA VAL A 707 25.37 14.17 -27.44
C VAL A 707 26.82 14.16 -27.90
N LEU A 708 27.31 13.07 -28.49
CA LEU A 708 28.70 12.91 -28.93
C LEU A 708 29.09 13.80 -30.11
N GLN A 709 28.14 14.19 -30.98
CA GLN A 709 28.39 15.16 -32.04
C GLN A 709 28.80 16.53 -31.48
N ASN A 710 28.17 16.95 -30.38
CA ASN A 710 28.47 18.23 -29.71
C ASN A 710 29.54 18.09 -28.61
N HIS A 711 29.71 16.88 -28.07
CA HIS A 711 30.63 16.58 -26.96
C HIS A 711 31.40 15.25 -27.18
N PRO A 712 32.40 15.20 -28.10
CA PRO A 712 33.01 13.94 -28.56
C PRO A 712 33.76 13.11 -27.51
N ASN A 713 34.20 13.73 -26.41
CA ASN A 713 35.03 13.12 -25.38
C ASN A 713 34.30 12.96 -24.03
N ASP A 714 32.97 13.07 -23.98
CA ASP A 714 32.24 12.80 -22.73
C ASP A 714 32.27 11.29 -22.42
N VAL A 715 32.99 10.91 -21.35
CA VAL A 715 33.20 9.51 -20.94
C VAL A 715 31.87 8.79 -20.68
N ARG A 716 30.88 9.50 -20.12
CA ARG A 716 29.56 8.93 -19.81
C ARG A 716 28.80 8.61 -21.10
N ALA A 717 28.90 9.50 -22.10
CA ALA A 717 28.32 9.26 -23.41
C ALA A 717 29.04 8.13 -24.18
N LEU A 718 30.38 8.04 -24.10
CA LEU A 718 31.15 6.96 -24.73
C LEU A 718 30.81 5.58 -24.13
N SER A 719 30.80 5.49 -22.79
CA SER A 719 30.41 4.25 -22.09
C SER A 719 28.96 3.86 -22.39
N MET A 720 28.03 4.84 -22.36
CA MET A 720 26.64 4.61 -22.74
C MET A 720 26.52 4.13 -24.19
N MET A 721 27.29 4.68 -25.13
CA MET A 721 27.30 4.20 -26.52
C MET A 721 27.79 2.75 -26.60
N GLY A 722 28.83 2.38 -25.84
CA GLY A 722 29.24 0.98 -25.70
C GLY A 722 28.09 0.08 -25.26
N ASP A 723 27.34 0.48 -24.22
CA ASP A 723 26.15 -0.24 -23.73
C ASP A 723 25.07 -0.38 -24.80
N VAL A 724 24.81 0.68 -25.58
CA VAL A 724 23.87 0.63 -26.71
C VAL A 724 24.31 -0.40 -27.75
N ARG A 725 25.57 -0.36 -28.19
CA ARG A 725 26.10 -1.28 -29.21
C ARG A 725 26.09 -2.72 -28.72
N LEU A 726 26.46 -2.95 -27.47
CA LEU A 726 26.47 -4.29 -26.88
C LEU A 726 25.07 -4.88 -26.88
N ALA A 727 24.09 -4.10 -26.41
CA ALA A 727 22.72 -4.57 -26.32
C ALA A 727 22.08 -4.83 -27.70
N ARG A 728 22.56 -4.18 -28.77
CA ARG A 728 22.21 -4.48 -30.18
C ARG A 728 22.86 -5.73 -30.77
N GLY A 729 23.80 -6.37 -30.05
CA GLY A 729 24.64 -7.41 -30.63
C GLY A 729 25.75 -6.88 -31.56
N GLN A 730 25.96 -5.56 -31.62
CA GLN A 730 27.06 -4.92 -32.36
C GLN A 730 28.35 -4.96 -31.53
N ARG A 731 28.83 -6.18 -31.28
CA ARG A 731 29.85 -6.46 -30.26
C ARG A 731 31.19 -5.80 -30.54
N SER A 732 31.63 -5.80 -31.81
CA SER A 732 32.90 -5.18 -32.21
C SER A 732 32.88 -3.66 -32.01
N GLU A 733 31.76 -3.01 -32.33
CA GLU A 733 31.59 -1.56 -32.10
C GLU A 733 31.50 -1.24 -30.60
N ALA A 734 30.77 -2.06 -29.84
CA ALA A 734 30.69 -1.92 -28.38
C ALA A 734 32.08 -1.94 -27.74
N LEU A 735 32.92 -2.89 -28.16
CA LEU A 735 34.29 -3.00 -27.71
C LEU A 735 35.14 -1.77 -28.05
N ASP A 736 34.93 -1.13 -29.20
CA ASP A 736 35.65 0.10 -29.54
C ASP A 736 35.28 1.25 -28.58
N PHE A 737 33.98 1.46 -28.35
CA PHE A 737 33.50 2.50 -27.42
C PHE A 737 33.95 2.24 -25.98
N TYR A 738 33.85 1.00 -25.50
CA TYR A 738 34.36 0.65 -24.17
C TYR A 738 35.87 0.84 -24.05
N ARG A 739 36.66 0.48 -25.08
CA ARG A 739 38.11 0.70 -25.07
C ARG A 739 38.48 2.17 -25.13
N ARG A 740 37.71 2.99 -25.87
CA ARG A 740 37.89 4.45 -25.89
C ARG A 740 37.59 5.06 -24.52
N ALA A 741 36.52 4.63 -23.87
CA ALA A 741 36.23 5.02 -22.49
C ALA A 741 37.34 4.56 -21.53
N ALA A 742 37.79 3.30 -21.63
CA ALA A 742 38.84 2.72 -20.78
C ALA A 742 40.22 3.39 -20.95
N ARG A 743 40.51 3.97 -22.13
CA ARG A 743 41.72 4.80 -22.32
C ARG A 743 41.68 6.13 -21.58
N ILE A 744 40.49 6.61 -21.23
CA ILE A 744 40.30 7.83 -20.44
C ILE A 744 40.22 7.45 -18.95
N GLU A 745 39.44 6.42 -18.59
CA GLU A 745 39.26 5.91 -17.23
C GLU A 745 39.15 4.36 -17.22
N ASP A 746 40.12 3.63 -16.65
CA ASP A 746 40.13 2.15 -16.57
C ASP A 746 39.48 1.64 -15.26
N THR A 747 38.39 0.87 -15.35
CA THR A 747 37.55 0.49 -14.19
C THR A 747 37.04 -0.96 -14.27
N PRO A 748 36.74 -1.63 -13.13
CA PRO A 748 36.18 -2.99 -13.13
C PRO A 748 34.87 -3.12 -13.93
N GLN A 749 34.06 -2.06 -13.93
CA GLN A 749 32.80 -2.02 -14.67
C GLN A 749 33.04 -2.10 -16.18
N LEU A 750 34.06 -1.40 -16.70
CA LEU A 750 34.41 -1.48 -18.12
C LEU A 750 35.02 -2.83 -18.48
N ALA A 751 35.81 -3.45 -17.59
CA ALA A 751 36.37 -4.79 -17.82
C ALA A 751 35.29 -5.88 -17.94
N LEU A 752 34.30 -5.87 -17.04
CA LEU A 752 33.13 -6.77 -17.11
C LEU A 752 32.27 -6.51 -18.36
N SER A 753 32.14 -5.24 -18.77
CA SER A 753 31.41 -4.86 -19.99
C SER A 753 32.13 -5.39 -21.25
N ILE A 754 33.46 -5.32 -21.27
CA ILE A 754 34.31 -5.90 -22.33
C ILE A 754 34.18 -7.44 -22.36
N TYR A 755 34.31 -8.12 -21.22
CA TYR A 755 34.13 -9.58 -21.12
C TYR A 755 32.77 -10.03 -21.64
N THR A 756 31.71 -9.34 -21.22
CA THR A 756 30.33 -9.63 -21.62
C THR A 756 30.17 -9.47 -23.13
N ALA A 757 30.73 -8.41 -23.70
CA ALA A 757 30.74 -8.18 -25.14
C ALA A 757 31.44 -9.30 -25.93
N GLN A 758 32.57 -9.80 -25.44
CA GLN A 758 33.32 -10.88 -26.09
C GLN A 758 32.62 -12.24 -25.99
N ARG A 759 32.09 -12.62 -24.81
CA ARG A 759 31.28 -13.84 -24.60
C ARG A 759 30.06 -13.86 -25.50
N ALA A 760 29.35 -12.74 -25.60
CA ALA A 760 28.21 -12.63 -26.51
C ALA A 760 28.63 -12.93 -27.96
N GLY A 761 29.87 -12.62 -28.34
CA GLY A 761 30.44 -12.81 -29.68
C GLY A 761 30.79 -14.25 -30.05
N GLY A 762 30.65 -15.20 -29.13
CA GLY A 762 31.22 -16.54 -29.29
C GLY A 762 32.74 -16.54 -29.18
N GLU A 763 33.35 -15.42 -28.76
CA GLU A 763 34.79 -15.32 -28.50
C GLU A 763 35.11 -15.81 -27.08
N ASP A 764 34.52 -16.94 -26.67
CA ASP A 764 34.57 -17.45 -25.29
C ASP A 764 36.00 -17.57 -24.75
N ARG A 765 36.94 -17.98 -25.61
CA ARG A 765 38.37 -18.07 -25.30
C ARG A 765 39.02 -16.71 -25.10
N ALA A 766 38.69 -15.71 -25.93
CA ALA A 766 39.26 -14.37 -25.84
C ALA A 766 38.67 -13.59 -24.66
N ALA A 767 37.38 -13.79 -24.39
CA ALA A 767 36.70 -13.25 -23.23
C ALA A 767 37.34 -13.77 -21.94
N LEU A 768 37.49 -15.09 -21.82
CA LEU A 768 38.14 -15.72 -20.67
C LEU A 768 39.58 -15.21 -20.49
N ALA A 769 40.38 -15.17 -21.57
CA ALA A 769 41.76 -14.68 -21.51
C ALA A 769 41.84 -13.19 -21.13
N GLY A 770 40.96 -12.35 -21.67
CA GLY A 770 40.94 -10.91 -21.40
C GLY A 770 40.53 -10.59 -19.95
N LEU A 771 39.50 -11.27 -19.44
CA LEU A 771 39.05 -11.09 -18.06
C LEU A 771 40.05 -11.65 -17.05
N ALA A 772 40.69 -12.79 -17.36
CA ALA A 772 41.77 -13.35 -16.55
C ALA A 772 42.99 -12.41 -16.51
N ALA A 773 43.42 -11.86 -17.65
CA ALA A 773 44.53 -10.90 -17.69
C ALA A 773 44.19 -9.60 -16.95
N TRP A 774 42.95 -9.11 -17.05
CA TRP A 774 42.50 -7.97 -16.26
C TRP A 774 42.54 -8.29 -14.76
N HIS A 775 42.08 -9.48 -14.36
CA HIS A 775 42.12 -9.95 -12.97
C HIS A 775 43.55 -10.04 -12.42
N GLU A 776 44.52 -10.50 -13.21
CA GLU A 776 45.93 -10.56 -12.82
C GLU A 776 46.59 -9.18 -12.66
N ALA A 777 46.14 -8.18 -13.42
CA ALA A 777 46.72 -6.83 -13.46
C ALA A 777 46.13 -5.86 -12.42
N HIS A 778 45.04 -6.24 -11.75
CA HIS A 778 44.28 -5.38 -10.84
C HIS A 778 44.10 -6.02 -9.46
N GLU A 779 43.64 -5.22 -8.50
CA GLU A 779 43.25 -5.76 -7.18
C GLU A 779 42.08 -6.76 -7.31
N PRO A 780 42.05 -7.84 -6.50
CA PRO A 780 40.98 -8.84 -6.51
C PRO A 780 39.56 -8.25 -6.41
N ASP A 781 38.69 -8.59 -7.37
CA ASP A 781 37.27 -8.24 -7.36
C ASP A 781 36.41 -9.52 -7.39
N ALA A 782 35.57 -9.71 -6.38
CA ALA A 782 34.75 -10.93 -6.21
C ALA A 782 33.77 -11.15 -7.38
N ARG A 783 33.29 -10.07 -8.03
CA ARG A 783 32.36 -10.18 -9.17
C ARG A 783 33.08 -10.75 -10.39
N VAL A 784 34.31 -10.31 -10.62
CA VAL A 784 35.16 -10.84 -11.69
C VAL A 784 35.47 -12.33 -11.46
N MET A 785 35.84 -12.71 -10.23
CA MET A 785 36.15 -14.11 -9.89
C MET A 785 34.94 -15.06 -10.03
N GLY A 786 33.75 -14.65 -9.57
CA GLY A 786 32.55 -15.49 -9.68
C GLY A 786 32.15 -15.79 -11.12
N VAL A 787 32.26 -14.78 -12.00
CA VAL A 787 32.01 -14.95 -13.43
C VAL A 787 33.01 -15.90 -14.09
N LEU A 788 34.26 -15.92 -13.63
CA LEU A 788 35.25 -16.91 -14.07
C LEU A 788 34.89 -18.32 -13.59
N ALA A 789 34.49 -18.49 -12.32
CA ALA A 789 34.13 -19.79 -11.73
C ALA A 789 32.99 -20.49 -12.49
N ASP A 790 31.89 -19.77 -12.74
CA ASP A 790 30.73 -20.29 -13.48
C ASP A 790 31.09 -20.67 -14.92
N HIS A 791 32.07 -19.97 -15.53
CA HIS A 791 32.55 -20.31 -16.86
C HIS A 791 33.29 -21.65 -16.86
N TYR A 792 34.24 -21.84 -15.94
CA TYR A 792 35.01 -23.08 -15.83
C TYR A 792 34.12 -24.29 -15.50
N ALA A 793 33.12 -24.13 -14.62
CA ALA A 793 32.19 -25.21 -14.26
C ALA A 793 31.41 -25.73 -15.47
N ARG A 794 30.95 -24.83 -16.35
CA ARG A 794 30.17 -25.19 -17.55
C ARG A 794 30.99 -25.92 -18.61
N ILE A 795 32.26 -25.61 -18.74
CA ILE A 795 33.14 -26.27 -19.73
C ILE A 795 33.76 -27.57 -19.21
N GLY A 796 33.40 -27.99 -18.00
CA GLY A 796 33.86 -29.25 -17.39
C GLY A 796 35.22 -29.15 -16.69
N GLU A 797 35.79 -27.96 -16.56
CA GLU A 797 37.01 -27.70 -15.80
C GLU A 797 36.67 -27.53 -14.31
N VAL A 798 36.16 -28.62 -13.71
CA VAL A 798 35.55 -28.62 -12.38
C VAL A 798 36.56 -28.20 -11.31
N GLU A 799 37.82 -28.62 -11.41
CA GLU A 799 38.87 -28.29 -10.46
C GLU A 799 39.15 -26.78 -10.41
N VAL A 800 39.20 -26.12 -11.57
CA VAL A 800 39.42 -24.66 -11.65
C VAL A 800 38.21 -23.90 -11.10
N ALA A 801 37.00 -24.38 -11.41
CA ALA A 801 35.78 -23.78 -10.90
C ALA A 801 35.70 -23.86 -9.38
N VAL A 802 36.05 -25.00 -8.79
CA VAL A 802 36.09 -25.22 -7.35
C VAL A 802 37.05 -24.23 -6.67
N GLU A 803 38.27 -24.05 -7.20
CA GLU A 803 39.23 -23.09 -6.64
C GLU A 803 38.72 -21.64 -6.72
N LEU A 804 38.07 -21.25 -7.82
CA LEU A 804 37.48 -19.92 -7.95
C LEU A 804 36.27 -19.72 -7.05
N TYR A 805 35.39 -20.71 -6.87
CA TYR A 805 34.30 -20.62 -5.91
C TYR A 805 34.83 -20.47 -4.47
N ARG A 806 35.90 -21.19 -4.11
CA ARG A 806 36.59 -21.03 -2.82
C ARG A 806 37.16 -19.61 -2.66
N ALA A 807 37.75 -19.04 -3.71
CA ALA A 807 38.27 -17.67 -3.70
C ALA A 807 37.14 -16.61 -3.56
N VAL A 808 36.02 -16.81 -4.25
CA VAL A 808 34.82 -15.96 -4.10
C VAL A 808 34.30 -16.01 -2.66
N ILE A 809 34.18 -17.21 -2.08
CA ILE A 809 33.75 -17.39 -0.69
C ILE A 809 34.72 -16.73 0.30
N ALA A 810 36.02 -16.70 0.00
CA ALA A 810 37.01 -16.03 0.83
C ALA A 810 36.87 -14.49 0.81
N LEU A 811 36.47 -13.90 -0.33
CA LEU A 811 36.21 -12.47 -0.46
C LEU A 811 34.80 -12.07 0.01
N ASP A 812 33.83 -12.96 -0.19
CA ASP A 812 32.42 -12.79 0.17
C ASP A 812 31.89 -14.06 0.87
N PRO A 813 32.06 -14.16 2.21
CA PRO A 813 31.63 -15.32 3.00
C PRO A 813 30.11 -15.53 3.08
N PHE A 814 29.32 -14.65 2.46
CA PHE A 814 27.85 -14.69 2.47
C PHE A 814 27.26 -15.04 1.09
N ASN A 815 28.09 -15.44 0.13
CA ASN A 815 27.66 -15.77 -1.22
C ASN A 815 26.95 -17.15 -1.31
N VAL A 816 25.61 -17.14 -1.21
CA VAL A 816 24.76 -18.34 -1.25
C VAL A 816 24.98 -19.17 -2.52
N SER A 817 25.06 -18.49 -3.68
CA SER A 817 25.19 -19.14 -4.98
C SER A 817 26.52 -19.87 -5.11
N ALA A 818 27.62 -19.29 -4.62
CA ALA A 818 28.93 -19.95 -4.63
C ALA A 818 28.94 -21.23 -3.79
N PHE A 819 28.33 -21.23 -2.59
CA PHE A 819 28.21 -22.43 -1.77
C PHE A 819 27.33 -23.52 -2.42
N ASN A 820 26.17 -23.14 -2.98
CA ASN A 820 25.26 -24.10 -3.61
C ASN A 820 25.90 -24.73 -4.87
N ASN A 821 26.53 -23.91 -5.71
CA ASN A 821 27.20 -24.38 -6.93
C ASN A 821 28.42 -25.24 -6.60
N LEU A 822 29.17 -24.90 -5.54
CA LEU A 822 30.25 -25.74 -5.02
C LEU A 822 29.72 -27.12 -4.60
N ALA A 823 28.61 -27.18 -3.87
CA ALA A 823 28.01 -28.43 -3.43
C ALA A 823 27.67 -29.36 -4.59
N VAL A 824 27.06 -28.80 -5.65
CA VAL A 824 26.76 -29.55 -6.87
C VAL A 824 28.05 -30.01 -7.57
N ALA A 825 29.04 -29.12 -7.72
CA ALA A 825 30.29 -29.40 -8.43
C ALA A 825 31.12 -30.51 -7.77
N VAL A 826 31.14 -30.58 -6.44
CA VAL A 826 31.93 -31.57 -5.69
C VAL A 826 31.15 -32.84 -5.34
N MET A 827 29.84 -32.94 -5.64
CA MET A 827 29.00 -34.08 -5.24
C MET A 827 29.55 -35.46 -5.65
N GLN A 828 30.15 -35.55 -6.84
CA GLN A 828 30.75 -36.79 -7.35
C GLN A 828 32.24 -36.94 -7.01
N ILE A 829 32.86 -35.91 -6.44
CA ILE A 829 34.30 -35.85 -6.10
C ILE A 829 34.49 -36.11 -4.60
N ASP A 830 33.79 -35.34 -3.77
CA ASP A 830 33.81 -35.39 -2.31
C ASP A 830 32.40 -35.10 -1.77
N GLY A 831 31.66 -36.18 -1.45
CA GLY A 831 30.31 -36.09 -0.90
C GLY A 831 30.23 -35.44 0.47
N GLU A 832 31.30 -35.45 1.26
CA GLU A 832 31.33 -34.75 2.55
C GLU A 832 31.50 -33.25 2.37
N GLU A 833 32.34 -32.82 1.42
CA GLU A 833 32.45 -31.41 1.04
C GLU A 833 31.13 -30.91 0.44
N ALA A 834 30.47 -31.72 -0.39
CA ALA A 834 29.17 -31.39 -0.96
C ALA A 834 28.12 -31.15 0.13
N LEU A 835 28.07 -32.03 1.14
CA LEU A 835 27.18 -31.88 2.27
C LEU A 835 27.50 -30.62 3.09
N ARG A 836 28.78 -30.30 3.35
CA ARG A 836 29.18 -29.06 4.05
C ARG A 836 28.76 -27.82 3.27
N ALA A 837 29.00 -27.80 1.96
CA ALA A 837 28.66 -26.68 1.09
C ALA A 837 27.14 -26.49 0.96
N ALA A 838 26.36 -27.57 0.78
CA ALA A 838 24.90 -27.52 0.73
C ALA A 838 24.29 -27.09 2.07
N THR A 839 24.87 -27.57 3.18
CA THR A 839 24.46 -27.15 4.54
C THR A 839 24.73 -25.66 4.73
N ARG A 840 25.89 -25.16 4.31
CA ARG A 840 26.21 -23.73 4.42
C ARG A 840 25.31 -22.86 3.54
N ALA A 841 25.02 -23.30 2.32
CA ALA A 841 24.02 -22.64 1.46
C ALA A 841 22.64 -22.59 2.14
N HIS A 842 22.24 -23.68 2.80
CA HIS A 842 20.98 -23.75 3.56
C HIS A 842 20.98 -22.84 4.79
N GLU A 843 22.09 -22.73 5.52
CA GLU A 843 22.20 -21.79 6.65
C GLU A 843 22.02 -20.33 6.19
N LEU A 844 22.57 -19.98 5.02
CA LEU A 844 22.47 -18.63 4.46
C LEU A 844 21.10 -18.36 3.81
N ALA A 845 20.45 -19.40 3.26
CA ALA A 845 19.17 -19.30 2.57
C ALA A 845 18.23 -20.49 2.89
N PRO A 846 17.69 -20.59 4.12
CA PRO A 846 17.02 -21.80 4.61
C PRO A 846 15.70 -22.13 3.90
N GLN A 847 15.10 -21.14 3.24
CA GLN A 847 13.81 -21.27 2.58
C GLN A 847 13.93 -21.40 1.05
N ASN A 848 15.14 -21.37 0.50
CA ASN A 848 15.34 -21.45 -0.94
C ASN A 848 15.07 -22.89 -1.44
N PRO A 849 14.07 -23.12 -2.31
CA PRO A 849 13.72 -24.46 -2.77
C PRO A 849 14.85 -25.19 -3.48
N ALA A 850 15.70 -24.48 -4.24
CA ALA A 850 16.83 -25.09 -4.94
C ALA A 850 17.94 -25.56 -3.97
N VAL A 851 18.13 -24.80 -2.88
CA VAL A 851 19.08 -25.16 -1.81
C VAL A 851 18.54 -26.33 -0.97
N LEU A 852 17.24 -26.32 -0.65
CA LEU A 852 16.57 -27.43 0.04
C LEU A 852 16.58 -28.71 -0.80
N ASP A 853 16.37 -28.60 -2.11
CA ASP A 853 16.49 -29.70 -3.05
C ASP A 853 17.92 -30.22 -3.12
N THR A 854 18.92 -29.35 -3.30
CA THR A 854 20.34 -29.73 -3.32
C THR A 854 20.73 -30.45 -2.03
N LEU A 855 20.35 -29.91 -0.86
CA LEU A 855 20.64 -30.53 0.45
C LEU A 855 19.89 -31.86 0.61
N GLY A 856 18.60 -31.91 0.30
CA GLY A 856 17.78 -33.11 0.40
C GLY A 856 18.27 -34.22 -0.51
N TRP A 857 18.59 -33.88 -1.76
CA TRP A 857 19.16 -34.80 -2.72
C TRP A 857 20.54 -35.30 -2.30
N THR A 858 21.42 -34.40 -1.83
CA THR A 858 22.73 -34.78 -1.26
C THR A 858 22.57 -35.78 -0.11
N GLN A 859 21.59 -35.54 0.78
CA GLN A 859 21.32 -36.45 1.89
C GLN A 859 20.80 -37.81 1.43
N VAL A 860 19.87 -37.86 0.47
CA VAL A 860 19.38 -39.13 -0.11
C VAL A 860 20.53 -39.93 -0.73
N GLN A 861 21.38 -39.27 -1.53
CA GLN A 861 22.53 -39.92 -2.17
C GLN A 861 23.57 -40.46 -1.17
N LEU A 862 23.71 -39.82 -0.01
CA LEU A 862 24.56 -40.27 1.09
C LEU A 862 23.87 -41.31 2.01
N GLY A 863 22.66 -41.77 1.68
CA GLY A 863 21.91 -42.78 2.44
C GLY A 863 21.11 -42.24 3.63
N ASN A 864 21.07 -40.92 3.84
CA ASN A 864 20.31 -40.27 4.91
C ASN A 864 18.86 -40.03 4.48
N LEU A 865 18.10 -41.13 4.31
CA LEU A 865 16.82 -41.14 3.62
C LEU A 865 15.73 -40.28 4.29
N GLU A 866 15.52 -40.41 5.60
CA GLU A 866 14.42 -39.71 6.27
C GLU A 866 14.65 -38.19 6.34
N THR A 867 15.89 -37.75 6.56
CA THR A 867 16.23 -36.32 6.53
C THR A 867 16.13 -35.77 5.11
N GLY A 868 16.60 -36.52 4.10
CA GLY A 868 16.48 -36.15 2.70
C GLY A 868 15.01 -36.02 2.28
N LEU A 869 14.16 -36.98 2.68
CA LEU A 869 12.73 -36.99 2.41
C LEU A 869 12.02 -35.78 3.03
N ALA A 870 12.36 -35.40 4.27
CA ALA A 870 11.83 -34.19 4.89
C ALA A 870 12.21 -32.93 4.11
N ARG A 871 13.47 -32.81 3.68
CA ARG A 871 13.95 -31.65 2.90
C ARG A 871 13.32 -31.56 1.51
N LEU A 872 13.16 -32.69 0.83
CA LEU A 872 12.51 -32.75 -0.48
C LEU A 872 11.01 -32.45 -0.40
N ARG A 873 10.31 -32.92 0.64
CA ARG A 873 8.91 -32.52 0.89
C ARG A 873 8.79 -31.03 1.17
N GLU A 874 9.71 -30.46 1.94
CA GLU A 874 9.74 -29.03 2.19
C GLU A 874 10.00 -28.25 0.89
N ALA A 875 10.98 -28.67 0.09
CA ALA A 875 11.27 -28.09 -1.22
C ALA A 875 10.03 -28.12 -2.13
N LEU A 876 9.31 -29.25 -2.17
CA LEU A 876 8.10 -29.41 -2.96
C LEU A 876 6.94 -28.55 -2.43
N THR A 877 6.76 -28.52 -1.11
CA THR A 877 5.70 -27.72 -0.51
C THR A 877 5.94 -26.24 -0.76
N ARG A 878 7.21 -25.81 -0.93
CA ARG A 878 7.56 -24.43 -1.30
C ARG A 878 7.46 -24.15 -2.81
N ASN A 879 7.77 -25.14 -3.64
CA ASN A 879 7.67 -25.04 -5.08
C ASN A 879 7.21 -26.37 -5.68
N ASP A 880 5.90 -26.49 -5.91
CA ASP A 880 5.26 -27.72 -6.38
C ASP A 880 5.33 -27.91 -7.91
N ARG A 881 6.07 -27.04 -8.62
CA ARG A 881 6.09 -27.00 -10.09
C ARG A 881 7.37 -27.55 -10.71
N VAL A 882 8.43 -27.74 -9.94
CA VAL A 882 9.73 -28.19 -10.47
C VAL A 882 9.70 -29.70 -10.66
N PRO A 883 9.76 -30.22 -11.90
CA PRO A 883 9.71 -31.66 -12.16
C PRO A 883 10.83 -32.44 -11.47
N GLU A 884 12.02 -31.82 -11.37
CA GLU A 884 13.20 -32.39 -10.71
C GLU A 884 12.97 -32.64 -9.22
N ILE A 885 12.30 -31.73 -8.51
CA ILE A 885 11.94 -31.90 -7.09
C ILE A 885 10.94 -33.07 -6.92
N HIS A 886 9.94 -33.17 -7.81
CA HIS A 886 9.01 -34.32 -7.81
C HIS A 886 9.74 -35.64 -8.05
N TYR A 887 10.72 -35.64 -8.96
CA TYR A 887 11.55 -36.81 -9.24
C TYR A 887 12.41 -37.19 -8.02
N HIS A 888 13.16 -36.25 -7.43
CA HIS A 888 13.95 -36.52 -6.22
C HIS A 888 13.07 -37.03 -5.08
N LEU A 889 11.90 -36.41 -4.86
CA LEU A 889 10.94 -36.85 -3.85
C LEU A 889 10.40 -38.25 -4.14
N ALA A 890 10.09 -38.56 -5.39
CA ALA A 890 9.62 -39.88 -5.79
C ALA A 890 10.65 -40.98 -5.51
N VAL A 891 11.93 -40.73 -5.84
CA VAL A 891 13.03 -41.65 -5.53
C VAL A 891 13.10 -41.90 -4.02
N ALA A 892 13.06 -40.83 -3.21
CA ALA A 892 13.07 -40.94 -1.77
C ALA A 892 11.83 -41.68 -1.21
N LEU A 893 10.63 -41.45 -1.74
CA LEU A 893 9.40 -42.15 -1.32
C LEU A 893 9.41 -43.64 -1.70
N GLU A 894 9.97 -43.99 -2.85
CA GLU A 894 10.14 -45.38 -3.28
C GLU A 894 11.10 -46.13 -2.35
N GLU A 895 12.26 -45.52 -2.04
CA GLU A 895 13.24 -46.08 -1.10
C GLU A 895 12.70 -46.16 0.34
N PHE A 896 11.81 -45.23 0.71
CA PHE A 896 11.12 -45.23 2.01
C PHE A 896 10.00 -46.28 2.10
N GLY A 897 9.59 -46.87 0.96
CA GLY A 897 8.59 -47.93 0.90
C GLY A 897 7.15 -47.46 0.67
N ASN A 898 6.90 -46.17 0.43
CA ASN A 898 5.56 -45.65 0.10
C ASN A 898 5.33 -45.64 -1.42
N ARG A 899 5.04 -46.82 -1.99
CA ARG A 899 4.89 -47.02 -3.44
C ARG A 899 3.73 -46.20 -4.04
N ASP A 900 2.61 -46.05 -3.35
CA ASP A 900 1.46 -45.29 -3.83
C ASP A 900 1.78 -43.80 -3.96
N ALA A 901 2.48 -43.23 -2.97
CA ALA A 901 2.90 -41.84 -3.02
C ALA A 901 4.01 -41.62 -4.06
N ALA A 902 4.98 -42.54 -4.15
CA ALA A 902 6.02 -42.50 -5.17
C ALA A 902 5.43 -42.54 -6.59
N TYR A 903 4.43 -43.38 -6.83
CA TYR A 903 3.70 -43.45 -8.09
C TYR A 903 3.05 -42.11 -8.46
N ARG A 904 2.34 -41.48 -7.52
CA ARG A 904 1.73 -40.15 -7.75
C ARG A 904 2.77 -39.07 -8.03
N ALA A 905 3.88 -39.07 -7.29
CA ALA A 905 4.98 -38.11 -7.49
C ALA A 905 5.65 -38.27 -8.86
N LEU A 906 5.90 -39.50 -9.32
CA LEU A 906 6.47 -39.74 -10.67
C LEU A 906 5.52 -39.31 -11.78
N ARG A 907 4.21 -39.58 -11.65
CA ARG A 907 3.23 -39.09 -12.62
C ARG A 907 3.24 -37.57 -12.69
N ARG A 908 3.46 -36.89 -11.57
CA ARG A 908 3.55 -35.43 -11.54
C ARG A 908 4.86 -34.91 -12.13
N ALA A 909 6.00 -35.55 -11.83
CA ALA A 909 7.29 -35.25 -12.45
C ALA A 909 7.26 -35.38 -13.98
N LEU A 910 6.48 -36.33 -14.51
CA LEU A 910 6.40 -36.63 -15.94
C LEU A 910 5.15 -36.06 -16.64
N ALA A 911 4.40 -35.18 -15.98
CA ALA A 911 3.17 -34.60 -16.54
C ALA A 911 3.40 -33.62 -17.71
N GLY A 912 4.66 -33.28 -18.06
CA GLY A 912 5.00 -32.37 -19.16
C GLY A 912 6.38 -32.64 -19.81
N ASP A 913 6.76 -31.78 -20.76
CA ASP A 913 7.91 -31.98 -21.67
C ASP A 913 9.25 -31.42 -21.17
N ALA A 914 9.29 -30.78 -20.00
CA ALA A 914 10.52 -30.15 -19.48
C ALA A 914 11.63 -31.20 -19.22
N ASP A 915 12.81 -30.98 -19.79
CA ASP A 915 13.99 -31.81 -19.52
C ASP A 915 14.64 -31.43 -18.18
N PHE A 916 15.14 -32.42 -17.45
CA PHE A 916 15.78 -32.26 -16.14
C PHE A 916 16.75 -33.40 -15.86
N ALA A 917 17.74 -33.16 -14.98
CA ALA A 917 18.72 -34.18 -14.61
C ALA A 917 18.00 -35.37 -13.95
N GLY A 918 18.08 -36.55 -14.58
CA GLY A 918 17.43 -37.77 -14.08
C GLY A 918 16.06 -38.09 -14.70
N ARG A 919 15.55 -37.32 -15.67
CA ARG A 919 14.28 -37.60 -16.36
C ARG A 919 14.18 -39.03 -16.92
N ALA A 920 15.25 -39.50 -17.57
CA ALA A 920 15.31 -40.87 -18.11
C ALA A 920 15.20 -41.95 -17.01
N ASP A 921 15.65 -41.66 -15.78
CA ASP A 921 15.47 -42.58 -14.66
C ASP A 921 14.03 -42.54 -14.13
N ALA A 922 13.44 -41.34 -14.00
CA ALA A 922 12.04 -41.17 -13.60
C ALA A 922 11.07 -42.01 -14.45
N GLU A 923 11.23 -42.00 -15.78
CA GLU A 923 10.42 -42.80 -16.71
C GLU A 923 10.57 -44.31 -16.48
N ARG A 924 11.79 -44.78 -16.19
CA ARG A 924 12.04 -46.20 -15.90
C ARG A 924 11.35 -46.61 -14.60
N ARG A 925 11.41 -45.77 -13.56
CA ARG A 925 10.78 -46.03 -12.26
C ARG A 925 9.26 -46.06 -12.35
N LEU A 926 8.65 -45.14 -13.09
CA LEU A 926 7.19 -45.08 -13.26
C LEU A 926 6.65 -46.38 -13.87
N ARG A 927 7.26 -46.83 -14.99
CA ARG A 927 6.88 -48.09 -15.65
C ARG A 927 6.99 -49.30 -14.73
N ARG A 928 7.99 -49.32 -13.84
CA ARG A 928 8.18 -50.41 -12.87
C ARG A 928 7.09 -50.42 -11.81
N LEU A 929 6.68 -49.26 -11.29
CA LEU A 929 5.62 -49.17 -10.29
C LEU A 929 4.25 -49.51 -10.88
N GLU A 930 3.96 -49.09 -12.11
CA GLU A 930 2.74 -49.45 -12.86
C GLU A 930 2.59 -50.95 -13.05
N ALA A 931 3.69 -51.69 -13.23
CA ALA A 931 3.67 -53.14 -13.35
C ALA A 931 3.43 -53.88 -12.02
N SER A 932 3.42 -53.15 -10.89
CA SER A 932 3.36 -53.72 -9.53
C SER A 932 2.12 -53.32 -8.72
N LEU A 933 1.32 -52.38 -9.22
CA LEU A 933 0.02 -51.94 -8.70
C LEU A 933 -1.10 -52.62 -9.48
#